data_AF-A0A6I4U665-F1
#
_entry.id   AF-A0A6I4U665-F1
#
_cell.length_a   1.000
_cell.length_b   1.000
_cell.length_c   1.000
_cell.angle_alpha   90.00
_cell.angle_beta   90.00
_cell.angle_gamma   90.00
#
_symmetry.space_group_name_H-M   'P 1'
#
loop_
_entity.id
_entity.type
_entity.pdbx_description
1 polymer ?
#
loop_
_entity_poly.entity_id
_entity_poly.type
_entity_poly.pdbx_seq_one_letter_code
_entity_poly.pdbx_strand_id
1 'polypeptide(L)'
;MSQRSAQDDIEYRENYVAAELVNAFYAIDNGWDGSGVLVGVLDEGVEETSALEGQISSLSRDFGGIIEDGVRTPHSSLGGRNSSHGTQVASIIAARNDGTGTQGLAPGASIVVLRSDVQDLDTGAATVGFNGHDALRYAGENGVLIVNRSLSKANPNISNRLMQDAVNDYRQMGGLVINAAGNSSGANPNDAIDLTPENAEGWLFVVAIDPNSSDYALAGYSNRCGAAMSRCVTGVGTSVTTDASGNIAKFSGTSAAAPQVSALAALILQKWPQLTGVDAGNVILSTARDIGEEGVDPIYGHGLIDVYAALSPVNPTLSNGTMASTVGLSSMVLPIAIGEGADSLLAAAVSDVTLIDSFGRNYQADLSGFIQRVGAPGGLLGSQLDTMINARRATFRGGSAAVQVGYLAGWMSPFSSRTGSVLTDARISVPLQFAPGTIAADFQTKQHVDDTALGYAVPTEVLDAYLPQGGVSLSYHRPVGEFRFGVSARSDLSGDAAAKAIQASLGRDGTLLEVGLLLEQGSLFGTVTGSGLLRFGKGARTIFTQVSSEASIGNWLMEAYGSIGTTRISLGPESIFTDASAIGTGRFGINLSRELLGGRFRIGLSQPLVALSGSGSVTVGSSYDLASRSLRHTSRQIDFSGRISPRIAVGYENAGPRSSARLGISIRPDRNEHSVLASWRLRLH
;
A
#
# COMPACT_ATOMS: atom_id res chain seq x y z
N MET A 1 13.22 17.63 18.45
CA MET A 1 14.28 17.85 17.44
C MET A 1 14.50 16.50 16.78
N SER A 2 14.37 16.40 15.45
CA SER A 2 14.75 15.17 14.76
C SER A 2 16.22 14.89 15.07
N GLN A 3 16.52 13.66 15.49
CA GLN A 3 17.88 13.24 15.69
C GLN A 3 18.53 13.18 14.31
N ARG A 4 19.61 13.95 14.07
CA ARG A 4 20.36 13.88 12.82
C ARG A 4 20.92 12.47 12.65
N SER A 5 21.04 12.00 11.42
CA SER A 5 21.60 10.68 11.13
C SER A 5 22.98 10.52 11.76
N ALA A 6 23.30 9.30 12.18
CA ALA A 6 24.66 8.95 12.61
C ALA A 6 25.69 9.06 11.46
N GLN A 7 25.21 9.08 10.21
CA GLN A 7 26.01 9.24 8.99
C GLN A 7 26.14 10.71 8.55
N ASP A 8 25.49 11.66 9.24
CA ASP A 8 25.72 13.11 9.08
C ASP A 8 26.96 13.54 9.87
N ASP A 9 28.11 13.01 9.48
CA ASP A 9 29.42 13.28 10.08
C ASP A 9 30.17 14.43 9.38
N ILE A 10 31.43 14.67 9.79
CA ILE A 10 32.24 15.77 9.24
C ILE A 10 32.64 15.47 7.79
N GLU A 11 33.00 14.22 7.48
CA GLU A 11 33.48 13.79 6.17
C GLU A 11 32.36 13.91 5.11
N TYR A 12 31.15 13.44 5.43
CA TYR A 12 30.00 13.61 4.56
C TYR A 12 29.66 15.08 4.34
N ARG A 13 29.81 15.92 5.38
CA ARG A 13 29.48 17.34 5.30
C ARG A 13 30.37 18.14 4.35
N GLU A 14 31.55 17.63 4.01
CA GLU A 14 32.38 18.23 2.96
C GLU A 14 31.67 18.17 1.59
N ASN A 15 30.81 17.18 1.35
CA ASN A 15 30.02 16.99 0.13
C ASN A 15 28.53 17.39 0.26
N TYR A 16 28.15 17.99 1.39
CA TYR A 16 26.76 18.09 1.86
C TYR A 16 25.79 18.66 0.83
N VAL A 17 26.12 19.79 0.20
CA VAL A 17 25.14 20.51 -0.65
C VAL A 17 24.72 19.65 -1.85
N ALA A 18 25.67 18.97 -2.49
CA ALA A 18 25.34 18.09 -3.61
C ALA A 18 24.50 16.89 -3.13
N ALA A 19 24.88 16.31 -2.00
CA ALA A 19 24.25 15.12 -1.46
C ALA A 19 22.85 15.38 -0.89
N GLU A 20 22.63 16.54 -0.27
CA GLU A 20 21.34 17.00 0.26
C GLU A 20 20.34 17.29 -0.87
N LEU A 21 20.77 17.99 -1.93
CA LEU A 21 19.89 18.32 -3.07
C LEU A 21 19.31 17.07 -3.75
N VAL A 22 20.06 15.96 -3.73
CA VAL A 22 19.68 14.68 -4.35
C VAL A 22 19.22 13.63 -3.34
N ASN A 23 18.99 14.00 -2.07
CA ASN A 23 18.54 13.10 -1.00
C ASN A 23 19.44 11.87 -0.74
N ALA A 24 20.75 11.99 -0.93
CA ALA A 24 21.70 10.88 -0.89
C ALA A 24 21.82 10.20 0.50
N PHE A 25 21.55 10.91 1.59
CA PHE A 25 21.60 10.34 2.96
C PHE A 25 20.72 9.10 3.12
N TYR A 26 19.59 9.04 2.43
CA TYR A 26 18.67 7.92 2.56
C TYR A 26 19.33 6.58 2.24
N ALA A 27 20.29 6.56 1.31
CA ALA A 27 20.97 5.33 0.94
C ALA A 27 21.83 4.79 2.08
N ILE A 28 22.73 5.64 2.59
CA ILE A 28 23.70 5.27 3.61
C ILE A 28 23.00 4.97 4.95
N ASP A 29 21.95 5.72 5.29
CA ASP A 29 21.13 5.47 6.49
C ASP A 29 20.47 4.09 6.51
N ASN A 30 20.30 3.48 5.33
CA ASN A 30 19.72 2.14 5.16
C ASN A 30 20.77 1.08 4.77
N GLY A 31 22.06 1.40 4.87
CA GLY A 31 23.16 0.47 4.59
C GLY A 31 23.36 0.17 3.10
N TRP A 32 22.89 1.05 2.21
CA TRP A 32 23.18 0.99 0.79
C TRP A 32 24.31 1.98 0.47
N ASP A 33 25.45 1.43 0.08
CA ASP A 33 26.71 2.13 -0.15
C ASP A 33 27.35 1.78 -1.50
N GLY A 34 26.72 0.94 -2.33
CA GLY A 34 27.26 0.47 -3.61
C GLY A 34 28.12 -0.79 -3.51
N SER A 35 28.27 -1.39 -2.33
CA SER A 35 29.05 -2.62 -2.13
C SER A 35 28.68 -3.73 -3.11
N GLY A 36 29.70 -4.31 -3.75
CA GLY A 36 29.54 -5.42 -4.70
C GLY A 36 29.21 -5.00 -6.14
N VAL A 37 29.12 -3.69 -6.42
CA VAL A 37 28.87 -3.17 -7.77
C VAL A 37 30.15 -2.62 -8.39
N LEU A 38 30.37 -2.95 -9.67
CA LEU A 38 31.46 -2.41 -10.49
C LEU A 38 30.99 -1.17 -11.26
N VAL A 39 31.73 -0.06 -11.14
CA VAL A 39 31.47 1.16 -11.89
C VAL A 39 32.70 1.51 -12.73
N GLY A 40 32.54 1.47 -14.06
CA GLY A 40 33.57 1.86 -15.00
C GLY A 40 33.74 3.38 -15.05
N VAL A 41 34.97 3.87 -14.92
CA VAL A 41 35.30 5.29 -15.15
C VAL A 41 36.11 5.39 -16.44
N LEU A 42 35.44 5.81 -17.51
CA LEU A 42 36.04 6.04 -18.82
C LEU A 42 36.51 7.49 -18.91
N ASP A 43 37.80 7.69 -18.63
CA ASP A 43 38.42 9.00 -18.43
C ASP A 43 39.94 8.95 -18.72
N GLU A 44 40.71 9.97 -18.33
CA GLU A 44 42.19 10.05 -18.47
C GLU A 44 42.99 9.19 -17.45
N GLY A 45 42.31 8.23 -16.81
CA GLY A 45 42.85 7.41 -15.72
C GLY A 45 42.43 7.91 -14.34
N VAL A 46 42.80 7.16 -13.31
CA VAL A 46 42.48 7.42 -11.89
C VAL A 46 43.71 7.12 -11.06
N GLU A 47 44.15 8.10 -10.27
CA GLU A 47 45.18 7.89 -9.24
C GLU A 47 44.55 7.27 -7.99
N GLU A 48 45.16 6.21 -7.47
CA GLU A 48 44.74 5.59 -6.20
C GLU A 48 45.23 6.45 -5.03
N THR A 49 44.46 7.47 -4.70
CA THR A 49 44.68 8.32 -3.52
C THR A 49 44.19 7.61 -2.25
N SER A 50 44.44 8.20 -1.08
CA SER A 50 43.91 7.68 0.20
C SER A 50 42.37 7.55 0.20
N ALA A 51 41.67 8.45 -0.50
CA ALA A 51 40.21 8.41 -0.62
C ALA A 51 39.71 7.21 -1.44
N LEU A 52 40.55 6.65 -2.33
CA LEU A 52 40.21 5.55 -3.24
C LEU A 52 40.98 4.25 -2.93
N GLU A 53 41.74 4.21 -1.84
CA GLU A 53 42.54 3.05 -1.45
C GLU A 53 41.64 1.81 -1.30
N GLY A 54 41.92 0.77 -2.10
CA GLY A 54 41.15 -0.47 -2.11
C GLY A 54 39.83 -0.41 -2.88
N GLN A 55 39.50 0.72 -3.50
CA GLN A 55 38.32 0.87 -4.37
C GLN A 55 38.64 0.50 -5.83
N ILE A 56 39.92 0.50 -6.23
CA ILE A 56 40.32 0.22 -7.61
C ILE A 56 40.28 -1.28 -7.89
N SER A 57 39.44 -1.67 -8.85
CA SER A 57 39.25 -3.06 -9.27
C SER A 57 40.42 -3.56 -10.11
N SER A 58 40.73 -4.86 -9.98
CA SER A 58 41.71 -5.56 -10.81
C SER A 58 41.30 -5.68 -12.29
N LEU A 59 40.05 -5.36 -12.62
CA LEU A 59 39.55 -5.28 -14.00
C LEU A 59 39.95 -3.99 -14.72
N SER A 60 40.60 -3.06 -14.01
CA SER A 60 41.06 -1.79 -14.58
C SER A 60 42.05 -2.00 -15.73
N ARG A 61 41.92 -1.21 -16.79
CA ARG A 61 42.70 -1.35 -18.03
C ARG A 61 42.94 -0.02 -18.73
N ASP A 62 44.11 0.08 -19.34
CA ASP A 62 44.52 1.19 -20.19
C ASP A 62 44.23 0.89 -21.67
N PHE A 63 43.40 1.73 -22.30
CA PHE A 63 43.07 1.72 -23.73
C PHE A 63 43.71 2.90 -24.48
N GLY A 64 44.44 3.73 -23.75
CA GLY A 64 45.15 4.91 -24.21
C GLY A 64 46.52 4.61 -24.79
N GLY A 65 47.39 5.61 -24.77
CA GLY A 65 48.76 5.48 -25.26
C GLY A 65 49.57 6.75 -25.21
N ILE A 66 50.82 6.62 -25.64
CA ILE A 66 51.77 7.72 -25.78
C ILE A 66 52.18 7.80 -27.24
N ILE A 67 52.22 9.01 -27.81
CA ILE A 67 52.82 9.29 -29.10
C ILE A 67 54.18 9.95 -28.84
N GLU A 68 55.23 9.34 -29.38
CA GLU A 68 56.60 9.85 -29.37
C GLU A 68 57.22 9.58 -30.75
N ASP A 69 57.87 10.58 -31.33
CA ASP A 69 58.42 10.55 -32.69
C ASP A 69 57.38 10.11 -33.75
N GLY A 70 56.12 10.50 -33.57
CA GLY A 70 54.99 10.14 -34.43
C GLY A 70 54.53 8.68 -34.32
N VAL A 71 55.10 7.89 -33.39
CA VAL A 71 54.73 6.49 -33.16
C VAL A 71 53.88 6.36 -31.91
N ARG A 72 52.69 5.80 -32.04
CA ARG A 72 51.83 5.49 -30.90
C ARG A 72 52.23 4.16 -30.26
N THR A 73 52.52 4.18 -28.97
CA THR A 73 52.72 2.99 -28.15
C THR A 73 51.67 2.92 -27.03
N PRO A 74 51.25 1.73 -26.60
CA PRO A 74 50.39 1.60 -25.43
C PRO A 74 51.09 2.14 -24.19
N HIS A 75 50.33 2.80 -23.32
CA HIS A 75 50.78 3.12 -21.97
C HIS A 75 50.40 1.97 -21.02
N SER A 76 51.06 1.90 -19.87
CA SER A 76 50.83 0.87 -18.87
C SER A 76 50.66 1.49 -17.48
N SER A 77 49.79 2.50 -17.36
CA SER A 77 49.43 3.06 -16.06
C SER A 77 47.94 3.36 -15.99
N LEU A 78 47.31 2.95 -14.89
CA LEU A 78 45.90 3.25 -14.62
C LEU A 78 45.69 4.70 -14.20
N GLY A 79 46.73 5.36 -13.69
CA GLY A 79 46.67 6.71 -13.13
C GLY A 79 47.99 7.47 -13.22
N GLY A 80 48.04 8.59 -12.51
CA GLY A 80 49.21 9.45 -12.34
C GLY A 80 48.80 10.87 -11.95
N ARG A 81 49.78 11.74 -11.67
CA ARG A 81 49.54 13.16 -11.33
C ARG A 81 48.73 13.94 -12.37
N ASN A 82 48.76 13.51 -13.63
CA ASN A 82 48.02 14.13 -14.73
C ASN A 82 46.59 13.59 -14.86
N SER A 83 46.18 12.58 -14.08
CA SER A 83 44.85 11.97 -14.12
C SER A 83 43.87 12.60 -13.12
N SER A 84 43.94 13.93 -12.96
CA SER A 84 43.18 14.64 -11.92
C SER A 84 41.69 14.67 -12.20
N HIS A 85 41.26 14.72 -13.47
CA HIS A 85 39.84 14.72 -13.81
C HIS A 85 39.19 13.38 -13.44
N GLY A 86 39.74 12.27 -13.92
CA GLY A 86 39.23 10.94 -13.61
C GLY A 86 39.29 10.58 -12.12
N THR A 87 40.32 11.04 -11.40
CA THR A 87 40.42 10.84 -9.92
C THR A 87 39.30 11.55 -9.16
N GLN A 88 38.99 12.79 -9.55
CA GLN A 88 37.89 13.55 -8.94
C GLN A 88 36.52 12.93 -9.25
N VAL A 89 36.34 12.45 -10.48
CA VAL A 89 35.15 11.70 -10.92
C VAL A 89 34.98 10.42 -10.10
N ALA A 90 36.02 9.59 -9.99
CA ALA A 90 36.00 8.35 -9.22
C ALA A 90 35.72 8.61 -7.74
N SER A 91 36.29 9.68 -7.18
CA SER A 91 36.08 10.07 -5.78
C SER A 91 34.63 10.49 -5.49
N ILE A 92 33.96 11.20 -6.41
CA ILE A 92 32.52 11.51 -6.25
C ILE A 92 31.68 10.23 -6.22
N ILE A 93 32.08 9.21 -6.98
CA ILE A 93 31.37 7.92 -7.02
C ILE A 93 31.64 7.15 -5.72
N ALA A 94 32.90 6.86 -5.40
CA ALA A 94 33.28 5.82 -4.46
C ALA A 94 34.42 6.18 -3.51
N ALA A 95 34.67 7.47 -3.25
CA ALA A 95 35.57 7.81 -2.14
C ALA A 95 35.05 7.18 -0.84
N ARG A 96 35.96 6.61 -0.06
CA ARG A 96 35.64 5.84 1.15
C ARG A 96 34.84 6.65 2.16
N ASN A 97 34.10 5.94 3.00
CA ASN A 97 33.51 6.47 4.22
C ASN A 97 34.39 5.98 5.38
N ASP A 98 35.44 6.74 5.72
CA ASP A 98 36.43 6.34 6.73
C ASP A 98 36.70 7.41 7.81
N GLY A 99 35.92 8.47 7.80
CA GLY A 99 36.01 9.63 8.67
C GLY A 99 37.03 10.68 8.22
N THR A 100 37.63 10.58 7.03
CA THR A 100 38.69 11.50 6.57
C THR A 100 38.58 11.92 5.10
N GLY A 101 38.79 13.21 4.83
CA GLY A 101 38.80 13.71 3.45
C GLY A 101 37.38 13.94 2.91
N THR A 102 36.97 13.13 1.93
CA THR A 102 35.67 13.27 1.24
C THR A 102 35.02 11.92 1.07
N GLN A 103 33.70 11.85 1.15
CA GLN A 103 32.94 10.62 0.94
C GLN A 103 32.19 10.62 -0.40
N GLY A 104 32.31 9.52 -1.16
CA GLY A 104 31.55 9.30 -2.39
C GLY A 104 30.08 8.98 -2.11
N LEU A 105 29.22 9.12 -3.12
CA LEU A 105 27.80 8.79 -2.96
C LEU A 105 27.55 7.27 -2.85
N ALA A 106 28.46 6.46 -3.37
CA ALA A 106 28.46 5.00 -3.29
C ALA A 106 29.85 4.51 -2.80
N PRO A 107 30.20 4.74 -1.52
CA PRO A 107 31.55 4.52 -0.99
C PRO A 107 31.98 3.05 -0.90
N GLY A 108 31.10 2.09 -1.16
CA GLY A 108 31.39 0.66 -1.27
C GLY A 108 31.52 0.15 -2.72
N ALA A 109 31.25 0.99 -3.73
CA ALA A 109 31.35 0.58 -5.13
C ALA A 109 32.81 0.44 -5.58
N SER A 110 33.12 -0.59 -6.37
CA SER A 110 34.47 -0.78 -6.91
C SER A 110 34.63 -0.09 -8.27
N ILE A 111 35.67 0.74 -8.39
CA ILE A 111 35.99 1.51 -9.60
C ILE A 111 36.79 0.65 -10.57
N VAL A 112 36.27 0.49 -11.79
CA VAL A 112 37.01 -0.10 -12.92
C VAL A 112 37.56 1.04 -13.76
N VAL A 113 38.87 1.28 -13.69
CA VAL A 113 39.49 2.36 -14.44
C VAL A 113 39.58 1.96 -15.91
N LEU A 114 38.89 2.69 -16.78
CA LEU A 114 38.90 2.49 -18.23
C LEU A 114 39.63 3.66 -18.87
N ARG A 115 40.95 3.71 -18.67
CA ARG A 115 41.78 4.83 -19.11
C ARG A 115 41.77 4.93 -20.64
N SER A 116 41.52 6.13 -21.15
CA SER A 116 41.15 6.39 -22.54
C SER A 116 41.79 7.69 -23.06
N ASP A 117 42.96 8.08 -22.57
CA ASP A 117 43.74 9.23 -23.07
C ASP A 117 44.92 8.82 -23.95
N VAL A 118 45.21 9.63 -24.97
CA VAL A 118 46.46 9.57 -25.72
C VAL A 118 47.23 10.85 -25.45
N GLN A 119 48.44 10.72 -24.92
CA GLN A 119 49.37 11.82 -24.70
C GLN A 119 50.36 11.90 -25.86
N ASP A 120 50.39 13.04 -26.53
CA ASP A 120 51.34 13.33 -27.60
C ASP A 120 52.50 14.12 -27.02
N LEU A 121 53.65 13.46 -26.84
CA LEU A 121 54.86 14.07 -26.28
C LEU A 121 55.55 14.97 -27.30
N ASP A 122 55.28 14.79 -28.59
CA ASP A 122 55.85 15.62 -29.67
C ASP A 122 55.19 17.00 -29.68
N THR A 123 53.87 17.06 -29.44
CA THR A 123 53.09 18.32 -29.47
C THR A 123 52.71 18.86 -28.09
N GLY A 124 52.82 18.03 -27.05
CA GLY A 124 52.31 18.32 -25.70
C GLY A 124 50.78 18.26 -25.59
N ALA A 125 50.07 17.78 -26.62
CA ALA A 125 48.63 17.66 -26.62
C ALA A 125 48.17 16.36 -25.93
N ALA A 126 46.99 16.38 -25.31
CA ALA A 126 46.33 15.18 -24.80
C ALA A 126 44.93 15.06 -25.41
N THR A 127 44.58 13.86 -25.87
CA THR A 127 43.24 13.54 -26.37
C THR A 127 42.58 12.52 -25.45
N VAL A 128 41.49 12.89 -24.78
CA VAL A 128 40.75 12.01 -23.87
C VAL A 128 39.51 11.43 -24.58
N GLY A 129 39.15 10.19 -24.27
CA GLY A 129 38.05 9.44 -24.92
C GLY A 129 38.49 8.60 -26.13
N PHE A 130 39.80 8.40 -26.30
CA PHE A 130 40.38 7.56 -27.35
C PHE A 130 40.07 6.07 -27.13
N ASN A 131 39.70 5.34 -28.18
CA ASN A 131 39.27 3.93 -28.10
C ASN A 131 38.10 3.66 -27.12
N GLY A 132 37.25 4.66 -26.84
CA GLY A 132 36.12 4.47 -25.91
C GLY A 132 35.16 3.34 -26.29
N HIS A 133 35.04 3.01 -27.58
CA HIS A 133 34.25 1.88 -28.07
C HIS A 133 34.80 0.52 -27.61
N ASP A 134 36.13 0.34 -27.56
CA ASP A 134 36.76 -0.89 -27.07
C ASP A 134 36.68 -0.98 -25.54
N ALA A 135 36.80 0.15 -24.85
CA ALA A 135 36.59 0.22 -23.40
C ALA A 135 35.15 -0.19 -23.01
N LEU A 136 34.14 0.26 -23.74
CA LEU A 136 32.74 -0.13 -23.50
C LEU A 136 32.51 -1.62 -23.78
N ARG A 137 33.06 -2.16 -24.88
CA ARG A 137 32.98 -3.59 -25.17
C ARG A 137 33.61 -4.41 -24.04
N TYR A 138 34.82 -4.03 -23.62
CA TYR A 138 35.51 -4.68 -22.50
C TYR A 138 34.70 -4.60 -21.20
N ALA A 139 34.11 -3.45 -20.89
CA ALA A 139 33.25 -3.28 -19.72
C ALA A 139 32.09 -4.28 -19.73
N GLY A 140 31.37 -4.39 -20.85
CA GLY A 140 30.25 -5.33 -21.01
C GLY A 140 30.67 -6.79 -20.91
N GLU A 141 31.77 -7.17 -21.57
CA GLU A 141 32.32 -8.53 -21.53
C GLU A 141 32.77 -8.97 -20.12
N ASN A 142 33.11 -8.02 -19.26
CA ASN A 142 33.53 -8.27 -17.87
C ASN A 142 32.43 -7.96 -16.84
N GLY A 143 31.18 -7.78 -17.27
CA GLY A 143 30.04 -7.60 -16.37
C GLY A 143 30.00 -6.25 -15.64
N VAL A 144 30.72 -5.25 -16.13
CA VAL A 144 30.62 -3.87 -15.62
C VAL A 144 29.35 -3.26 -16.21
N LEU A 145 28.29 -3.11 -15.41
CA LEU A 145 26.98 -2.67 -15.91
C LEU A 145 26.81 -1.16 -16.01
N ILE A 146 27.65 -0.38 -15.32
CA ILE A 146 27.61 1.08 -15.32
C ILE A 146 28.96 1.61 -15.78
N VAL A 147 28.96 2.47 -16.80
CA VAL A 147 30.13 3.26 -17.20
C VAL A 147 29.81 4.73 -17.07
N ASN A 148 30.52 5.41 -16.17
CA ASN A 148 30.58 6.87 -16.14
C ASN A 148 31.54 7.35 -17.23
N ARG A 149 31.04 8.19 -18.12
CA ARG A 149 31.81 8.91 -19.12
C ARG A 149 31.64 10.41 -18.90
N SER A 150 32.54 11.00 -18.13
CA SER A 150 32.56 12.45 -17.88
C SER A 150 33.29 13.22 -18.98
N LEU A 151 33.10 12.79 -20.23
CA LEU A 151 33.75 13.31 -21.42
C LEU A 151 32.70 13.79 -22.42
N SER A 152 33.09 14.68 -23.31
CA SER A 152 32.22 15.15 -24.38
C SER A 152 32.98 15.33 -25.67
N LYS A 153 32.31 15.13 -26.81
CA LYS A 153 32.96 15.29 -28.13
C LYS A 153 33.41 16.74 -28.36
N ALA A 154 34.63 16.88 -28.88
CA ALA A 154 35.18 18.19 -29.26
C ALA A 154 34.41 18.82 -30.44
N ASN A 155 33.91 18.01 -31.38
CA ASN A 155 33.04 18.48 -32.46
C ASN A 155 31.67 17.77 -32.39
N PRO A 156 30.62 18.44 -31.90
CA PRO A 156 29.29 17.84 -31.75
C PRO A 156 28.55 17.63 -33.07
N ASN A 157 29.09 18.10 -34.21
CA ASN A 157 28.45 17.99 -35.53
C ASN A 157 28.91 16.76 -36.34
N ILE A 158 29.86 15.98 -35.84
CA ILE A 158 30.38 14.79 -36.54
C ILE A 158 29.89 13.56 -35.82
N SER A 159 29.06 12.72 -36.47
CA SER A 159 28.62 11.44 -35.89
C SER A 159 29.77 10.42 -35.79
N ASN A 160 29.76 9.61 -34.74
CA ASN A 160 30.70 8.51 -34.51
C ASN A 160 29.98 7.16 -34.50
N ARG A 161 29.96 6.50 -35.67
CA ARG A 161 29.32 5.20 -35.84
C ARG A 161 29.90 4.10 -34.94
N LEU A 162 31.21 4.10 -34.69
CA LEU A 162 31.83 3.12 -33.80
C LEU A 162 31.31 3.25 -32.37
N MET A 163 31.08 4.49 -31.90
CA MET A 163 30.48 4.73 -30.60
C MET A 163 29.00 4.33 -30.56
N GLN A 164 28.25 4.62 -31.63
CA GLN A 164 26.85 4.18 -31.75
C GLN A 164 26.72 2.66 -31.62
N ASP A 165 27.53 1.92 -32.37
CA ASP A 165 27.56 0.46 -32.37
C ASP A 165 28.02 -0.08 -31.00
N ALA A 166 29.06 0.50 -30.40
CA ALA A 166 29.56 0.07 -29.10
C ALA A 166 28.56 0.29 -27.96
N VAL A 167 27.84 1.40 -27.93
CA VAL A 167 26.79 1.62 -26.93
C VAL A 167 25.61 0.68 -27.17
N ASN A 168 25.27 0.41 -28.43
CA ASN A 168 24.25 -0.58 -28.75
C ASN A 168 24.64 -2.00 -28.30
N ASP A 169 25.90 -2.40 -28.48
CA ASP A 169 26.42 -3.69 -28.00
C ASP A 169 26.45 -3.75 -26.48
N TYR A 170 26.94 -2.68 -25.83
CA TYR A 170 27.01 -2.58 -24.38
C TYR A 170 25.61 -2.64 -23.73
N ARG A 171 24.62 -1.95 -24.31
CA ARG A 171 23.21 -2.05 -23.90
C ARG A 171 22.68 -3.48 -24.00
N GLN A 172 22.99 -4.20 -25.07
CA GLN A 172 22.56 -5.60 -25.22
C GLN A 172 23.14 -6.52 -24.15
N MET A 173 24.31 -6.17 -23.59
CA MET A 173 24.90 -6.84 -22.42
C MET A 173 24.33 -6.34 -21.08
N GLY A 174 23.33 -5.44 -21.10
CA GLY A 174 22.71 -4.83 -19.93
C GLY A 174 23.43 -3.58 -19.43
N GLY A 175 24.42 -3.06 -20.15
CA GLY A 175 25.22 -1.90 -19.75
C GLY A 175 24.53 -0.55 -19.97
N LEU A 176 24.86 0.42 -19.13
CA LEU A 176 24.42 1.82 -19.25
C LEU A 176 25.62 2.77 -19.25
N VAL A 177 25.70 3.64 -20.25
CA VAL A 177 26.66 4.74 -20.32
C VAL A 177 26.00 6.00 -19.76
N ILE A 178 26.55 6.50 -18.66
CA ILE A 178 26.15 7.75 -18.03
C ILE A 178 27.11 8.82 -18.49
N ASN A 179 26.64 9.75 -19.32
CA ASN A 179 27.49 10.68 -20.06
C ASN A 179 27.24 12.13 -19.67
N ALA A 180 28.31 12.87 -19.38
CA ALA A 180 28.23 14.31 -19.13
C ALA A 180 27.74 15.06 -20.39
N ALA A 181 26.82 16.01 -20.24
CA ALA A 181 26.26 16.73 -21.38
C ALA A 181 27.24 17.68 -22.08
N GLY A 182 28.25 18.19 -21.36
CA GLY A 182 29.22 19.15 -21.85
C GLY A 182 29.04 20.55 -21.25
N ASN A 183 30.10 21.36 -21.33
CA ASN A 183 30.23 22.62 -20.58
C ASN A 183 30.29 23.86 -21.50
N SER A 184 29.53 23.87 -22.59
CA SER A 184 29.58 24.93 -23.62
C SER A 184 28.30 25.78 -23.71
N SER A 185 27.41 25.69 -22.70
CA SER A 185 26.09 26.34 -22.68
C SER A 185 25.21 26.02 -23.90
N GLY A 186 25.49 24.88 -24.55
CA GLY A 186 24.86 24.43 -25.78
C GLY A 186 23.41 24.01 -25.61
N ALA A 187 22.71 23.89 -26.74
CA ALA A 187 21.29 23.49 -26.76
C ALA A 187 21.08 21.98 -26.58
N ASN A 188 22.12 21.16 -26.74
CA ASN A 188 22.08 19.69 -26.66
C ASN A 188 23.35 19.18 -25.98
N PRO A 189 23.35 17.94 -25.44
CA PRO A 189 24.58 17.24 -25.13
C PRO A 189 25.49 17.14 -26.36
N ASN A 190 26.81 17.28 -26.20
CA ASN A 190 27.73 17.26 -27.35
C ASN A 190 27.71 15.90 -28.10
N ASP A 191 27.38 14.83 -27.40
CA ASP A 191 27.30 13.46 -27.93
C ASP A 191 25.89 13.09 -28.39
N ALA A 192 24.90 14.00 -28.32
CA ALA A 192 23.51 13.73 -28.69
C ALA A 192 23.33 13.32 -30.17
N ILE A 193 24.25 13.71 -31.05
CA ILE A 193 24.24 13.28 -32.46
C ILE A 193 24.51 11.76 -32.62
N ASP A 194 25.08 11.12 -31.59
CA ASP A 194 25.31 9.68 -31.57
C ASP A 194 24.15 8.91 -30.90
N LEU A 195 23.11 9.61 -30.44
CA LEU A 195 21.89 8.99 -29.94
C LEU A 195 21.04 8.50 -31.13
N THR A 196 20.78 7.20 -31.18
CA THR A 196 19.90 6.58 -32.18
C THR A 196 18.78 5.79 -31.47
N PRO A 197 17.66 5.49 -32.14
CA PRO A 197 16.62 4.66 -31.56
C PRO A 197 17.13 3.30 -31.05
N GLU A 198 18.11 2.71 -31.76
CA GLU A 198 18.67 1.42 -31.43
C GLU A 198 19.52 1.47 -30.16
N ASN A 199 20.24 2.56 -29.89
CA ASN A 199 21.14 2.66 -28.75
C ASN A 199 20.60 3.50 -27.57
N ALA A 200 19.42 4.10 -27.71
CA ALA A 200 18.92 5.11 -26.79
C ALA A 200 18.90 4.69 -25.32
N GLU A 201 18.47 3.45 -25.04
CA GLU A 201 18.43 2.92 -23.68
C GLU A 201 19.81 2.69 -23.05
N GLY A 202 20.86 2.54 -23.88
CA GLY A 202 22.25 2.45 -23.43
C GLY A 202 22.86 3.79 -23.03
N TRP A 203 22.19 4.90 -23.32
CA TRP A 203 22.60 6.24 -22.94
C TRP A 203 21.75 6.80 -21.78
N LEU A 204 22.44 7.55 -20.90
CA LEU A 204 21.84 8.49 -19.97
C LEU A 204 22.70 9.76 -19.90
N PHE A 205 22.21 10.86 -20.45
CA PHE A 205 22.91 12.14 -20.44
C PHE A 205 22.65 12.89 -19.13
N VAL A 206 23.65 13.63 -18.67
CA VAL A 206 23.59 14.35 -17.40
C VAL A 206 23.95 15.82 -17.57
N VAL A 207 22.98 16.69 -17.31
CA VAL A 207 23.17 18.15 -17.22
C VAL A 207 23.40 18.57 -15.77
N ALA A 208 23.87 19.81 -15.57
CA ALA A 208 24.32 20.29 -14.27
C ALA A 208 23.52 21.52 -13.81
N ILE A 209 23.04 21.50 -12.57
CA ILE A 209 22.51 22.69 -11.88
C ILE A 209 23.56 23.38 -11.02
N ASP A 210 23.36 24.66 -10.75
CA ASP A 210 24.14 25.38 -9.75
C ASP A 210 23.67 25.01 -8.34
N PRO A 211 24.51 24.39 -7.48
CA PRO A 211 24.11 24.04 -6.12
C PRO A 211 23.76 25.23 -5.24
N ASN A 212 24.15 26.45 -5.62
CA ASN A 212 23.85 27.66 -4.85
C ASN A 212 22.50 28.30 -5.24
N SER A 213 21.82 27.75 -6.24
CA SER A 213 20.51 28.24 -6.67
C SER A 213 19.40 27.64 -5.82
N SER A 214 18.54 28.49 -5.25
CA SER A 214 17.33 28.04 -4.55
C SER A 214 16.29 27.43 -5.48
N ASP A 215 16.37 27.74 -6.78
CA ASP A 215 15.36 27.43 -7.78
C ASP A 215 15.86 26.39 -8.79
N TYR A 216 16.89 25.60 -8.44
CA TYR A 216 17.51 24.58 -9.29
C TYR A 216 17.97 25.11 -10.66
N ALA A 217 18.46 26.35 -10.71
CA ALA A 217 18.90 26.94 -11.97
C ALA A 217 20.02 26.11 -12.63
N LEU A 218 19.89 25.88 -13.94
CA LEU A 218 20.94 25.28 -14.75
C LEU A 218 22.26 26.04 -14.56
N ALA A 219 23.36 25.33 -14.33
CA ALA A 219 24.68 25.94 -14.24
C ALA A 219 25.02 26.65 -15.56
N GLY A 220 25.61 27.84 -15.49
CA GLY A 220 25.81 28.70 -16.66
C GLY A 220 26.63 28.06 -17.79
N TYR A 221 27.50 27.11 -17.48
CA TYR A 221 28.28 26.34 -18.45
C TYR A 221 27.54 25.11 -19.01
N SER A 222 26.52 24.59 -18.32
CA SER A 222 25.91 23.31 -18.69
C SER A 222 25.25 23.41 -20.06
N ASN A 223 25.54 22.43 -20.91
CA ASN A 223 24.67 22.12 -22.03
C ASN A 223 23.28 21.70 -21.51
N ARG A 224 22.28 21.87 -22.37
CA ARG A 224 20.88 21.47 -22.11
C ARG A 224 20.62 20.06 -22.66
N CYS A 225 19.59 19.39 -22.16
CA CYS A 225 19.20 18.06 -22.62
C CYS A 225 18.77 18.00 -24.09
N GLY A 226 18.12 19.05 -24.60
CA GLY A 226 17.76 19.23 -26.01
C GLY A 226 17.10 18.01 -26.64
N ALA A 227 17.60 17.60 -27.80
CA ALA A 227 17.14 16.44 -28.55
C ALA A 227 17.28 15.10 -27.79
N ALA A 228 18.09 15.05 -26.72
CA ALA A 228 18.29 13.88 -25.89
C ALA A 228 17.41 13.87 -24.62
N MET A 229 16.43 14.79 -24.49
CA MET A 229 15.59 14.94 -23.28
C MET A 229 14.95 13.65 -22.77
N SER A 230 14.57 12.73 -23.66
CA SER A 230 13.98 11.44 -23.26
C SER A 230 14.95 10.51 -22.51
N ARG A 231 16.26 10.73 -22.64
CA ARG A 231 17.36 9.98 -22.02
C ARG A 231 18.30 10.90 -21.26
N CYS A 232 17.77 11.94 -20.63
CA CYS A 232 18.55 12.95 -19.93
C CYS A 232 17.99 13.22 -18.54
N VAL A 233 18.87 13.40 -17.58
CA VAL A 233 18.57 13.81 -16.20
C VAL A 233 19.52 14.92 -15.78
N THR A 234 19.22 15.52 -14.64
CA THR A 234 19.99 16.60 -14.04
C THR A 234 20.68 16.11 -12.77
N GLY A 235 21.95 16.45 -12.60
CA GLY A 235 22.70 16.29 -11.35
C GLY A 235 23.27 17.61 -10.86
N VAL A 236 23.95 17.59 -9.71
CA VAL A 236 24.51 18.81 -9.13
C VAL A 236 25.85 19.13 -9.79
N GLY A 237 25.97 20.35 -10.33
CA GLY A 237 27.11 20.74 -11.16
C GLY A 237 28.41 20.96 -10.42
N THR A 238 28.42 20.93 -9.09
CA THR A 238 29.64 21.13 -8.31
C THR A 238 29.64 20.26 -7.06
N SER A 239 30.74 19.56 -6.84
CA SER A 239 30.97 18.70 -5.69
C SER A 239 32.34 19.00 -5.08
N VAL A 240 32.50 18.73 -3.78
CA VAL A 240 33.82 18.60 -3.18
C VAL A 240 34.30 17.17 -3.48
N THR A 241 35.61 16.97 -3.61
CA THR A 241 36.20 15.71 -4.06
C THR A 241 37.68 15.67 -3.74
N THR A 242 38.38 14.60 -4.10
CA THR A 242 39.83 14.44 -3.93
C THR A 242 40.53 14.47 -5.29
N ASP A 243 41.54 15.33 -5.45
CA ASP A 243 42.36 15.44 -6.66
C ASP A 243 43.43 14.33 -6.76
N ALA A 244 44.13 14.22 -7.89
CA ALA A 244 45.19 13.21 -8.08
C ALA A 244 46.43 13.41 -7.18
N SER A 245 46.52 14.52 -6.43
CA SER A 245 47.56 14.72 -5.41
C SER A 245 47.08 14.35 -4.00
N GLY A 246 45.82 13.91 -3.85
CA GLY A 246 45.21 13.58 -2.57
C GLY A 246 44.66 14.78 -1.80
N ASN A 247 44.53 15.96 -2.44
CA ASN A 247 43.99 17.15 -1.79
C ASN A 247 42.48 17.25 -2.00
N ILE A 248 41.78 17.77 -1.00
CA ILE A 248 40.38 18.17 -1.13
C ILE A 248 40.29 19.32 -2.14
N ALA A 249 39.45 19.16 -3.15
CA ALA A 249 39.26 20.11 -4.23
C ALA A 249 37.77 20.32 -4.51
N LYS A 250 37.44 21.52 -5.00
CA LYS A 250 36.10 21.83 -5.54
C LYS A 250 36.11 21.56 -7.03
N PHE A 251 35.24 20.65 -7.49
CA PHE A 251 35.14 20.22 -8.87
C PHE A 251 33.80 20.65 -9.47
N SER A 252 33.84 21.38 -10.59
CA SER A 252 32.66 21.95 -11.25
C SER A 252 32.59 21.53 -12.71
N GLY A 253 31.40 21.14 -13.16
CA GLY A 253 31.13 20.75 -14.54
C GLY A 253 29.97 19.76 -14.63
N THR A 254 29.47 19.46 -15.83
CA THR A 254 28.64 18.27 -16.05
C THR A 254 29.39 16.98 -15.68
N SER A 255 30.72 17.03 -15.67
CA SER A 255 31.62 15.98 -15.14
C SER A 255 31.54 15.79 -13.62
N ALA A 256 31.04 16.77 -12.85
CA ALA A 256 30.75 16.60 -11.43
C ALA A 256 29.33 16.02 -11.20
N ALA A 257 28.41 16.27 -12.13
CA ALA A 257 27.03 15.78 -12.07
C ALA A 257 26.90 14.31 -12.51
N ALA A 258 27.54 13.92 -13.62
CA ALA A 258 27.51 12.54 -14.14
C ALA A 258 27.89 11.45 -13.10
N PRO A 259 28.99 11.58 -12.33
CA PRO A 259 29.35 10.58 -11.32
C PRO A 259 28.33 10.44 -10.19
N GLN A 260 27.54 11.47 -9.87
CA GLN A 260 26.45 11.33 -8.89
C GLN A 260 25.35 10.40 -9.42
N VAL A 261 25.03 10.50 -10.72
CA VAL A 261 24.07 9.60 -11.38
C VAL A 261 24.64 8.18 -11.47
N SER A 262 25.93 8.02 -11.72
CA SER A 262 26.60 6.70 -11.69
C SER A 262 26.61 6.06 -10.31
N ALA A 263 26.84 6.84 -9.27
CA ALA A 263 26.72 6.36 -7.90
C ALA A 263 25.28 5.94 -7.57
N LEU A 264 24.28 6.72 -7.96
CA LEU A 264 22.88 6.33 -7.80
C LEU A 264 22.56 5.02 -8.53
N ALA A 265 23.05 4.83 -9.75
CA ALA A 265 22.89 3.58 -10.46
C ALA A 265 23.56 2.40 -9.72
N ALA A 266 24.73 2.62 -9.11
CA ALA A 266 25.39 1.61 -8.29
C ALA A 266 24.58 1.25 -7.03
N LEU A 267 23.99 2.24 -6.35
CA LEU A 267 23.10 2.01 -5.19
C LEU A 267 21.86 1.19 -5.58
N ILE A 268 21.27 1.47 -6.75
CA ILE A 268 20.15 0.69 -7.30
C ILE A 268 20.57 -0.76 -7.55
N LEU A 269 21.72 -0.98 -8.21
CA LEU A 269 22.19 -2.33 -8.54
C LEU A 269 22.64 -3.14 -7.31
N GLN A 270 23.15 -2.48 -6.25
CA GLN A 270 23.42 -3.15 -4.98
C GLN A 270 22.12 -3.67 -4.37
N LYS A 271 21.08 -2.82 -4.32
CA LYS A 271 19.80 -3.17 -3.71
C LYS A 271 19.02 -4.19 -4.53
N TRP A 272 19.15 -4.15 -5.86
CA TRP A 272 18.47 -5.04 -6.78
C TRP A 272 19.43 -5.63 -7.84
N PRO A 273 20.24 -6.63 -7.47
CA PRO A 273 21.24 -7.22 -8.37
C PRO A 273 20.63 -8.00 -9.55
N GLN A 274 19.30 -8.20 -9.56
CA GLN A 274 18.59 -8.74 -10.71
C GLN A 274 18.46 -7.75 -11.89
N LEU A 275 18.64 -6.45 -11.63
CA LEU A 275 18.50 -5.40 -12.63
C LEU A 275 19.75 -5.27 -13.49
N THR A 276 19.55 -4.82 -14.73
CA THR A 276 20.63 -4.36 -15.61
C THR A 276 20.95 -2.88 -15.35
N GLY A 277 22.06 -2.38 -15.90
CA GLY A 277 22.35 -0.94 -15.91
C GLY A 277 21.25 -0.14 -16.63
N VAL A 278 20.70 -0.69 -17.72
CA VAL A 278 19.57 -0.07 -18.44
C VAL A 278 18.34 0.06 -17.54
N ASP A 279 18.00 -0.98 -16.77
CA ASP A 279 16.90 -0.94 -15.81
C ASP A 279 17.14 0.12 -14.73
N ALA A 280 18.38 0.22 -14.21
CA ALA A 280 18.75 1.28 -13.27
C ALA A 280 18.59 2.68 -13.89
N GLY A 281 18.98 2.88 -15.15
CA GLY A 281 18.75 4.13 -15.88
C GLY A 281 17.26 4.47 -16.01
N ASN A 282 16.41 3.48 -16.27
CA ASN A 282 14.96 3.68 -16.36
C ASN A 282 14.33 4.03 -15.02
N VAL A 283 14.81 3.44 -13.91
CA VAL A 283 14.42 3.83 -12.55
C VAL A 283 14.81 5.28 -12.28
N ILE A 284 16.04 5.68 -12.61
CA ILE A 284 16.52 7.05 -12.39
C ILE A 284 15.67 8.05 -13.17
N LEU A 285 15.39 7.79 -14.45
CA LEU A 285 14.53 8.64 -15.28
C LEU A 285 13.12 8.78 -14.68
N SER A 286 12.50 7.68 -14.23
CA SER A 286 11.11 7.73 -13.74
C SER A 286 10.95 8.32 -12.35
N THR A 287 12.04 8.45 -11.59
CA THR A 287 12.02 8.88 -10.18
C THR A 287 12.72 10.21 -9.97
N ALA A 288 13.30 10.79 -11.03
CA ALA A 288 13.83 12.14 -11.01
C ALA A 288 12.72 13.13 -10.59
N ARG A 289 13.12 14.12 -9.81
CA ARG A 289 12.28 15.24 -9.41
C ARG A 289 12.12 16.16 -10.60
N ASP A 290 10.90 16.23 -11.09
CA ASP A 290 10.51 17.17 -12.13
C ASP A 290 10.82 18.62 -11.70
N ILE A 291 11.65 19.30 -12.48
CA ILE A 291 12.09 20.68 -12.26
C ILE A 291 12.09 21.43 -13.60
N GLY A 292 11.75 22.71 -13.57
CA GLY A 292 11.55 23.49 -14.79
C GLY A 292 10.11 23.42 -15.27
N GLU A 293 9.92 23.14 -16.57
CA GLU A 293 8.59 22.96 -17.16
C GLU A 293 8.03 21.58 -16.78
N GLU A 294 6.71 21.46 -16.61
CA GLU A 294 6.08 20.19 -16.21
C GLU A 294 6.34 19.07 -17.23
N GLY A 295 6.83 17.93 -16.73
CA GLY A 295 7.16 16.75 -17.52
C GLY A 295 8.56 16.79 -18.15
N VAL A 296 8.80 15.92 -19.13
CA VAL A 296 10.13 15.82 -19.77
C VAL A 296 10.40 17.04 -20.65
N ASP A 297 11.46 17.79 -20.35
CA ASP A 297 11.74 19.09 -20.96
C ASP A 297 13.14 19.17 -21.61
N PRO A 298 13.38 20.09 -22.56
CA PRO A 298 14.65 20.19 -23.26
C PRO A 298 15.78 20.82 -22.42
N ILE A 299 15.53 21.36 -21.24
CA ILE A 299 16.54 21.94 -20.36
C ILE A 299 17.03 20.88 -19.36
N TYR A 300 16.13 20.30 -18.57
CA TYR A 300 16.45 19.43 -17.44
C TYR A 300 16.16 17.94 -17.70
N GLY A 301 15.51 17.62 -18.82
CA GLY A 301 15.19 16.24 -19.19
C GLY A 301 14.08 15.72 -18.30
N HIS A 302 14.30 14.62 -17.59
CA HIS A 302 13.36 14.13 -16.59
C HIS A 302 13.49 14.84 -15.22
N GLY A 303 14.42 15.80 -15.11
CA GLY A 303 14.61 16.58 -13.89
C GLY A 303 15.79 16.13 -13.03
N LEU A 304 15.85 16.59 -11.78
CA LEU A 304 16.95 16.36 -10.84
C LEU A 304 16.89 14.95 -10.25
N ILE A 305 18.00 14.21 -10.24
CA ILE A 305 18.05 12.89 -9.60
C ILE A 305 17.65 12.95 -8.13
N ASP A 306 16.94 11.92 -7.65
CA ASP A 306 16.48 11.82 -6.27
C ASP A 306 16.72 10.40 -5.75
N VAL A 307 17.74 10.26 -4.90
CA VAL A 307 18.18 8.97 -4.35
C VAL A 307 17.08 8.33 -3.48
N TYR A 308 16.34 9.14 -2.72
CA TYR A 308 15.22 8.65 -1.91
C TYR A 308 14.11 8.07 -2.79
N ALA A 309 13.67 8.83 -3.81
CA ALA A 309 12.62 8.38 -4.72
C ALA A 309 13.06 7.14 -5.51
N ALA A 310 14.29 7.15 -6.02
CA ALA A 310 14.86 6.05 -6.79
C ALA A 310 15.02 4.76 -5.96
N LEU A 311 15.20 4.82 -4.64
CA LEU A 311 15.29 3.63 -3.79
C LEU A 311 13.96 3.26 -3.12
N SER A 312 12.89 4.02 -3.39
CA SER A 312 11.53 3.79 -2.88
C SER A 312 10.63 3.04 -3.87
N PRO A 313 9.58 2.33 -3.39
CA PRO A 313 8.67 1.59 -4.26
C PRO A 313 7.91 2.48 -5.25
N VAL A 314 7.85 2.08 -6.52
CA VAL A 314 7.05 2.76 -7.56
C VAL A 314 5.89 1.86 -8.00
N ASN A 315 4.67 2.22 -7.61
CA ASN A 315 3.46 1.44 -7.87
C ASN A 315 3.58 -0.04 -7.42
N PRO A 316 3.90 -0.32 -6.15
CA PRO A 316 4.14 -1.68 -5.68
C PRO A 316 2.87 -2.55 -5.78
N THR A 317 3.07 -3.78 -6.22
CA THR A 317 2.03 -4.79 -6.35
C THR A 317 2.26 -5.93 -5.36
N LEU A 318 1.17 -6.44 -4.80
CA LEU A 318 1.13 -7.66 -4.01
C LEU A 318 0.66 -8.80 -4.91
N SER A 319 1.26 -9.98 -4.77
CA SER A 319 0.87 -11.17 -5.53
C SER A 319 0.36 -12.28 -4.62
N ASN A 320 -0.70 -12.97 -5.08
CA ASN A 320 -1.25 -14.18 -4.46
C ASN A 320 -0.80 -15.48 -5.14
N GLY A 321 0.16 -15.41 -6.08
CA GLY A 321 0.66 -16.56 -6.86
C GLY A 321 -0.02 -16.75 -8.22
N THR A 322 -1.19 -16.14 -8.46
CA THR A 322 -1.90 -16.22 -9.74
C THR A 322 -2.12 -14.85 -10.36
N MET A 323 -2.32 -13.82 -9.53
CA MET A 323 -2.48 -12.43 -9.92
C MET A 323 -1.58 -11.53 -9.08
N ALA A 324 -1.38 -10.31 -9.57
CA ALA A 324 -0.76 -9.22 -8.82
C ALA A 324 -1.61 -7.95 -8.99
N SER A 325 -1.70 -7.12 -7.96
CA SER A 325 -2.43 -5.84 -8.00
C SER A 325 -1.83 -4.83 -7.03
N THR A 326 -2.08 -3.54 -7.28
CA THR A 326 -1.49 -2.43 -6.52
C THR A 326 -1.98 -2.42 -5.07
N VAL A 327 -1.06 -2.17 -4.13
CA VAL A 327 -1.36 -2.18 -2.68
C VAL A 327 -2.17 -0.96 -2.25
N GLY A 328 -1.95 0.21 -2.87
CA GLY A 328 -2.49 1.52 -2.42
C GLY A 328 -4.01 1.68 -2.37
N LEU A 329 -4.80 0.70 -2.83
CA LEU A 329 -6.28 0.71 -2.80
C LEU A 329 -6.87 -0.47 -2.02
N SER A 330 -6.05 -1.22 -1.28
CA SER A 330 -6.47 -2.45 -0.61
C SER A 330 -6.79 -2.25 0.87
N SER A 331 -7.80 -2.96 1.36
CA SER A 331 -8.14 -3.01 2.80
C SER A 331 -8.88 -4.31 3.10
N MET A 332 -8.70 -4.83 4.31
CA MET A 332 -9.47 -5.97 4.82
C MET A 332 -10.33 -5.52 5.98
N VAL A 333 -11.62 -5.86 5.94
CA VAL A 333 -12.52 -5.65 7.08
C VAL A 333 -13.10 -6.99 7.52
N LEU A 334 -12.83 -7.38 8.78
CA LEU A 334 -13.34 -8.61 9.36
C LEU A 334 -14.71 -8.41 10.00
N PRO A 335 -15.71 -9.24 9.65
CA PRO A 335 -16.99 -9.28 10.34
C PRO A 335 -16.84 -9.70 11.82
N ILE A 336 -17.71 -9.18 12.67
CA ILE A 336 -17.74 -9.49 14.12
C ILE A 336 -17.95 -11.00 14.38
N ALA A 337 -18.63 -11.71 13.48
CA ALA A 337 -18.86 -13.14 13.62
C ALA A 337 -17.59 -13.99 13.43
N ILE A 338 -16.54 -13.45 12.78
CA ILE A 338 -15.25 -14.13 12.62
C ILE A 338 -14.46 -14.06 13.93
N GLY A 339 -13.88 -15.18 14.35
CA GLY A 339 -13.18 -15.30 15.62
C GLY A 339 -12.04 -14.30 15.81
N GLU A 340 -11.80 -13.88 17.06
CA GLU A 340 -10.77 -12.91 17.47
C GLU A 340 -9.32 -13.38 17.33
N GLY A 341 -9.11 -14.64 16.95
CA GLY A 341 -7.79 -15.10 16.52
C GLY A 341 -7.47 -14.72 15.08
N ALA A 342 -8.49 -14.58 14.22
CA ALA A 342 -8.30 -14.49 12.78
C ALA A 342 -7.54 -13.24 12.33
N ASP A 343 -7.80 -12.09 12.95
CA ASP A 343 -7.13 -10.80 12.67
C ASP A 343 -5.66 -10.84 13.06
N SER A 344 -5.29 -11.43 14.20
CA SER A 344 -3.88 -11.60 14.55
C SER A 344 -3.14 -12.56 13.61
N LEU A 345 -3.78 -13.66 13.22
CA LEU A 345 -3.24 -14.60 12.23
C LEU A 345 -3.10 -13.95 10.85
N LEU A 346 -4.08 -13.14 10.45
CA LEU A 346 -4.06 -12.40 9.19
C LEU A 346 -3.00 -11.30 9.20
N ALA A 347 -2.91 -10.53 10.29
CA ALA A 347 -1.88 -9.51 10.48
C ALA A 347 -0.49 -10.15 10.36
N ALA A 348 -0.26 -11.26 11.05
CA ALA A 348 0.98 -12.01 10.92
C ALA A 348 1.22 -12.53 9.50
N ALA A 349 0.18 -12.97 8.79
CA ALA A 349 0.29 -13.47 7.42
C ALA A 349 0.71 -12.41 6.41
N VAL A 350 0.46 -11.13 6.70
CA VAL A 350 0.78 -10.01 5.82
C VAL A 350 1.77 -9.01 6.43
N SER A 351 2.39 -9.34 7.57
CA SER A 351 3.32 -8.44 8.28
C SER A 351 4.73 -8.41 7.67
N ASP A 352 5.07 -9.42 6.89
CA ASP A 352 6.34 -9.53 6.18
C ASP A 352 6.07 -10.14 4.81
N VAL A 353 5.77 -9.27 3.85
CA VAL A 353 5.48 -9.65 2.47
C VAL A 353 6.44 -8.98 1.51
N THR A 354 6.79 -9.72 0.46
CA THR A 354 7.57 -9.19 -0.65
C THR A 354 6.65 -8.65 -1.73
N LEU A 355 6.70 -7.34 -1.94
CA LEU A 355 6.04 -6.62 -3.02
C LEU A 355 6.98 -6.51 -4.22
N ILE A 356 6.41 -6.49 -5.43
CA ILE A 356 7.13 -6.21 -6.67
C ILE A 356 6.57 -4.94 -7.28
N ASP A 357 7.45 -4.00 -7.60
CA ASP A 357 7.06 -2.74 -8.21
C ASP A 357 7.12 -2.79 -9.75
N SER A 358 6.80 -1.67 -10.42
CA SER A 358 6.73 -1.64 -11.89
C SER A 358 8.06 -1.92 -12.61
N PHE A 359 9.18 -1.87 -11.90
CA PHE A 359 10.52 -2.15 -12.43
C PHE A 359 11.01 -3.56 -12.08
N GLY A 360 10.17 -4.41 -11.49
CA GLY A 360 10.58 -5.75 -11.04
C GLY A 360 11.41 -5.72 -9.75
N ARG A 361 11.40 -4.61 -9.01
CA ARG A 361 12.15 -4.45 -7.76
C ARG A 361 11.35 -4.99 -6.60
N ASN A 362 12.02 -5.80 -5.77
CA ASN A 362 11.41 -6.39 -4.59
C ASN A 362 11.56 -5.50 -3.36
N TYR A 363 10.50 -5.39 -2.57
CA TYR A 363 10.43 -4.64 -1.32
C TYR A 363 9.78 -5.47 -0.23
N GLN A 364 10.32 -5.42 0.98
CA GLN A 364 9.63 -5.94 2.16
C GLN A 364 8.65 -4.89 2.68
N ALA A 365 7.45 -5.34 3.03
CA ALA A 365 6.39 -4.48 3.56
C ALA A 365 5.60 -5.18 4.67
N ASP A 366 5.12 -4.37 5.62
CA ASP A 366 4.14 -4.76 6.62
C ASP A 366 2.77 -4.19 6.23
N LEU A 367 1.83 -5.07 5.88
CA LEU A 367 0.47 -4.70 5.50
C LEU A 367 -0.55 -4.94 6.63
N SER A 368 -0.11 -5.27 7.84
CA SER A 368 -0.99 -5.56 8.98
C SER A 368 -1.91 -4.39 9.32
N GLY A 369 -1.45 -3.15 9.11
CA GLY A 369 -2.25 -1.93 9.31
C GLY A 369 -3.46 -1.79 8.37
N PHE A 370 -3.51 -2.55 7.27
CA PHE A 370 -4.66 -2.58 6.36
C PHE A 370 -5.75 -3.57 6.80
N ILE A 371 -5.51 -4.34 7.85
CA ILE A 371 -6.48 -5.27 8.42
C ILE A 371 -7.22 -4.56 9.56
N GLN A 372 -8.52 -4.41 9.37
CA GLN A 372 -9.41 -3.83 10.36
C GLN A 372 -10.43 -4.85 10.81
N ARG A 373 -10.59 -4.97 12.11
CA ARG A 373 -11.77 -5.62 12.68
C ARG A 373 -12.81 -4.55 12.94
N VAL A 374 -14.06 -4.81 12.59
CA VAL A 374 -15.15 -3.94 13.06
C VAL A 374 -15.15 -4.00 14.59
N GLY A 375 -14.73 -2.91 15.23
CA GLY A 375 -14.63 -2.85 16.67
C GLY A 375 -15.97 -3.15 17.34
N ALA A 376 -15.93 -3.86 18.48
CA ALA A 376 -17.07 -3.88 19.38
C ALA A 376 -17.40 -2.42 19.71
N PRO A 377 -18.66 -1.96 19.59
CA PRO A 377 -18.89 -0.53 19.45
C PRO A 377 -18.72 0.27 20.75
N GLY A 378 -17.49 0.58 21.15
CA GLY A 378 -17.19 1.37 22.34
C GLY A 378 -17.70 2.80 22.25
N GLY A 379 -17.74 3.38 21.04
CA GLY A 379 -18.28 4.72 20.78
C GLY A 379 -19.79 4.76 20.47
N LEU A 380 -20.44 3.61 20.23
CA LEU A 380 -21.89 3.58 19.94
C LEU A 380 -22.74 3.50 21.20
N LEU A 381 -22.19 3.33 22.39
CA LEU A 381 -23.03 3.26 23.60
C LEU A 381 -23.85 4.57 23.76
N GLY A 382 -23.24 5.72 23.48
CA GLY A 382 -23.89 7.02 23.47
C GLY A 382 -24.90 7.20 22.32
N SER A 383 -24.56 6.78 21.10
CA SER A 383 -25.47 6.90 19.95
C SER A 383 -26.63 5.91 20.02
N GLN A 384 -26.43 4.70 20.56
CA GLN A 384 -27.48 3.75 20.88
C GLN A 384 -28.38 4.29 21.99
N LEU A 385 -27.81 4.87 23.06
CA LEU A 385 -28.57 5.60 24.09
C LEU A 385 -29.47 6.67 23.48
N ASP A 386 -28.92 7.55 22.65
CA ASP A 386 -29.67 8.62 22.00
C ASP A 386 -30.77 8.09 21.07
N THR A 387 -30.46 7.04 20.30
CA THR A 387 -31.42 6.34 19.44
C THR A 387 -32.56 5.77 20.28
N MET A 388 -32.26 5.13 21.42
CA MET A 388 -33.27 4.50 22.27
C MET A 388 -34.11 5.49 23.10
N ILE A 389 -33.51 6.57 23.58
CA ILE A 389 -34.21 7.64 24.34
C ILE A 389 -35.20 8.37 23.43
N ASN A 390 -34.81 8.57 22.18
CA ASN A 390 -35.54 9.39 21.22
C ASN A 390 -36.40 8.59 20.24
N ALA A 391 -36.26 7.26 20.21
CA ALA A 391 -37.16 6.40 19.45
C ALA A 391 -38.62 6.62 19.86
N ARG A 392 -39.46 6.75 18.84
CA ARG A 392 -40.91 6.89 18.89
C ARG A 392 -41.51 5.97 17.86
N ARG A 393 -42.67 5.42 18.17
CA ARG A 393 -43.46 4.63 17.22
C ARG A 393 -44.87 5.18 17.17
N ALA A 394 -45.38 5.38 15.96
CA ALA A 394 -46.77 5.68 15.69
C ALA A 394 -47.41 4.47 15.01
N THR A 395 -48.58 4.07 15.48
CA THR A 395 -49.36 2.98 14.90
C THR A 395 -50.71 3.54 14.46
N PHE A 396 -51.02 3.38 13.18
CA PHE A 396 -52.28 3.79 12.57
C PHE A 396 -53.04 2.53 12.18
N ARG A 397 -54.32 2.46 12.55
CA ARG A 397 -55.23 1.37 12.16
C ARG A 397 -56.41 2.00 11.45
N GLY A 398 -56.66 1.58 10.21
CA GLY A 398 -57.74 2.10 9.37
C GLY A 398 -58.34 0.98 8.53
N GLY A 399 -59.61 0.65 8.79
CA GLY A 399 -60.26 -0.51 8.17
C GLY A 399 -59.52 -1.81 8.51
N SER A 400 -59.18 -2.59 7.48
CA SER A 400 -58.46 -3.85 7.61
C SER A 400 -56.93 -3.69 7.59
N ALA A 401 -56.40 -2.50 7.27
CA ALA A 401 -54.96 -2.26 7.16
C ALA A 401 -54.36 -1.68 8.46
N ALA A 402 -53.09 -2.02 8.71
CA ALA A 402 -52.30 -1.45 9.79
C ALA A 402 -51.01 -0.84 9.23
N VAL A 403 -50.66 0.36 9.70
CA VAL A 403 -49.40 1.03 9.39
C VAL A 403 -48.67 1.34 10.70
N GLN A 404 -47.39 1.03 10.75
CA GLN A 404 -46.50 1.34 11.86
C GLN A 404 -45.33 2.18 11.32
N VAL A 405 -44.95 3.22 12.05
CA VAL A 405 -43.84 4.11 11.67
C VAL A 405 -43.00 4.38 12.92
N GLY A 406 -41.75 3.96 12.90
CA GLY A 406 -40.73 4.28 13.89
C GLY A 406 -39.90 5.49 13.45
N TYR A 407 -39.60 6.41 14.37
CA TYR A 407 -38.72 7.55 14.14
C TYR A 407 -37.96 7.98 15.39
N LEU A 408 -36.78 8.59 15.22
CA LEU A 408 -36.05 9.29 16.27
C LEU A 408 -36.53 10.73 16.34
N ALA A 409 -36.98 11.20 17.51
CA ALA A 409 -37.40 12.58 17.71
C ALA A 409 -36.27 13.43 18.32
N GLY A 410 -35.84 14.50 17.62
CA GLY A 410 -34.83 15.44 18.13
C GLY A 410 -33.39 14.96 17.98
N TRP A 411 -33.11 14.15 16.96
CA TRP A 411 -31.76 13.68 16.66
C TRP A 411 -30.88 14.86 16.22
N MET A 412 -29.71 15.03 16.84
CA MET A 412 -28.67 15.97 16.42
C MET A 412 -27.62 15.21 15.60
N SER A 413 -27.42 15.65 14.36
CA SER A 413 -26.28 15.16 13.57
C SER A 413 -24.97 15.63 14.21
N PRO A 414 -23.92 14.80 14.29
CA PRO A 414 -22.59 15.23 14.75
C PRO A 414 -21.99 16.36 13.89
N PHE A 415 -22.56 16.63 12.71
CA PHE A 415 -22.12 17.68 11.78
C PHE A 415 -23.12 18.85 11.66
N SER A 416 -24.20 18.89 12.46
CA SER A 416 -25.20 19.96 12.38
C SER A 416 -25.87 20.29 13.72
N SER A 417 -26.07 21.57 14.00
CA SER A 417 -26.81 22.06 15.17
C SER A 417 -28.35 21.97 15.04
N ARG A 418 -28.89 21.42 13.94
CA ARG A 418 -30.34 21.24 13.77
C ARG A 418 -30.80 19.91 14.35
N THR A 419 -31.76 19.97 15.27
CA THR A 419 -32.54 18.83 15.77
C THR A 419 -33.66 18.48 14.79
N GLY A 420 -33.71 17.25 14.28
CA GLY A 420 -34.73 16.77 13.36
C GLY A 420 -35.35 15.43 13.77
N SER A 421 -36.39 15.00 13.05
CA SER A 421 -36.92 13.65 13.17
C SER A 421 -36.39 12.76 12.06
N VAL A 422 -35.87 11.57 12.39
CA VAL A 422 -35.32 10.62 11.40
C VAL A 422 -36.16 9.35 11.42
N LEU A 423 -36.65 8.92 10.26
CA LEU A 423 -37.40 7.66 10.12
C LEU A 423 -36.47 6.47 10.40
N THR A 424 -36.84 5.59 11.33
CA THR A 424 -36.03 4.39 11.69
C THR A 424 -36.58 3.12 11.06
N ASP A 425 -37.90 3.01 10.99
CA ASP A 425 -38.61 1.88 10.41
C ASP A 425 -40.02 2.27 9.96
N ALA A 426 -40.57 1.55 9.00
CA ALA A 426 -41.96 1.65 8.61
C ALA A 426 -42.48 0.28 8.19
N ARG A 427 -43.69 -0.07 8.61
CA ARG A 427 -44.36 -1.32 8.27
C ARG A 427 -45.79 -1.05 7.84
N ILE A 428 -46.19 -1.64 6.73
CA ILE A 428 -47.57 -1.65 6.25
C ILE A 428 -48.01 -3.11 6.18
N SER A 429 -49.15 -3.43 6.78
CA SER A 429 -49.73 -4.78 6.76
C SER A 429 -51.18 -4.73 6.31
N VAL A 430 -51.52 -5.55 5.31
CA VAL A 430 -52.84 -5.58 4.69
C VAL A 430 -53.31 -7.03 4.56
N PRO A 431 -54.45 -7.40 5.16
CA PRO A 431 -55.08 -8.69 4.92
C PRO A 431 -55.68 -8.69 3.51
N LEU A 432 -55.48 -9.77 2.77
CA LEU A 432 -55.99 -9.89 1.41
C LEU A 432 -57.49 -10.24 1.44
N GLN A 433 -58.30 -9.48 0.71
CA GLN A 433 -59.74 -9.74 0.62
C GLN A 433 -60.08 -10.91 -0.31
N PHE A 434 -59.17 -11.28 -1.22
CA PHE A 434 -59.36 -12.29 -2.27
C PHE A 434 -58.59 -13.59 -2.02
N ALA A 435 -57.79 -13.68 -0.95
CA ALA A 435 -57.08 -14.89 -0.54
C ALA A 435 -56.87 -14.88 0.99
N PRO A 436 -57.01 -16.01 1.69
CA PRO A 436 -56.74 -16.07 3.13
C PRO A 436 -55.24 -15.80 3.38
N GLY A 437 -54.91 -14.64 3.94
CA GLY A 437 -53.54 -14.27 4.28
C GLY A 437 -53.35 -12.77 4.52
N THR A 438 -52.14 -12.39 4.93
CA THR A 438 -51.71 -11.01 5.14
C THR A 438 -50.43 -10.76 4.37
N ILE A 439 -50.40 -9.68 3.59
CA ILE A 439 -49.16 -9.14 3.03
C ILE A 439 -48.64 -8.06 3.97
N ALA A 440 -47.35 -8.05 4.24
CA ALA A 440 -46.69 -6.92 4.88
C ALA A 440 -45.48 -6.46 4.07
N ALA A 441 -45.29 -5.15 4.01
CA ALA A 441 -44.10 -4.51 3.49
C ALA A 441 -43.44 -3.72 4.62
N ASP A 442 -42.14 -3.93 4.81
CA ASP A 442 -41.39 -3.32 5.89
C ASP A 442 -40.15 -2.62 5.34
N PHE A 443 -39.76 -1.55 6.01
CA PHE A 443 -38.53 -0.80 5.79
C PHE A 443 -37.86 -0.61 7.14
N GLN A 444 -36.56 -0.87 7.23
CA GLN A 444 -35.76 -0.71 8.44
C GLN A 444 -34.44 -0.03 8.09
N THR A 445 -33.91 0.74 9.03
CA THR A 445 -32.59 1.36 8.93
C THR A 445 -31.63 0.80 9.97
N LYS A 446 -30.33 1.11 9.84
CA LYS A 446 -29.26 0.84 10.83
C LYS A 446 -29.57 1.35 12.24
N GLN A 447 -30.48 2.32 12.36
CA GLN A 447 -30.92 2.94 13.61
C GLN A 447 -32.20 2.31 14.16
N HIS A 448 -32.69 1.23 13.55
CA HIS A 448 -33.81 0.48 14.10
C HIS A 448 -33.44 -0.09 15.47
N VAL A 449 -34.34 0.09 16.43
CA VAL A 449 -34.18 -0.39 17.80
C VAL A 449 -35.34 -1.31 18.09
N ASP A 450 -35.02 -2.55 18.44
CA ASP A 450 -36.00 -3.51 18.90
C ASP A 450 -36.42 -3.23 20.36
N ASP A 451 -37.62 -3.68 20.78
CA ASP A 451 -38.24 -3.33 22.07
C ASP A 451 -37.59 -4.05 23.27
N THR A 452 -36.28 -3.87 23.45
CA THR A 452 -35.42 -4.65 24.33
C THR A 452 -34.86 -3.77 25.45
N ALA A 453 -34.40 -4.41 26.54
CA ALA A 453 -33.76 -3.72 27.65
C ALA A 453 -32.45 -3.05 27.21
N LEU A 454 -32.56 -1.82 26.73
CA LEU A 454 -31.44 -0.94 26.40
C LEU A 454 -30.46 -1.49 25.33
N GLY A 455 -30.96 -2.25 24.36
CA GLY A 455 -30.18 -2.69 23.20
C GLY A 455 -29.24 -3.86 23.49
N TYR A 456 -29.37 -4.48 24.65
CA TYR A 456 -28.53 -5.61 25.05
C TYR A 456 -29.00 -6.97 24.51
N ALA A 457 -30.24 -7.07 24.04
CA ALA A 457 -30.73 -8.28 23.40
C ALA A 457 -30.34 -8.29 21.90
N VAL A 458 -29.87 -9.45 21.45
CA VAL A 458 -29.59 -9.72 20.03
C VAL A 458 -30.94 -9.89 19.31
N PRO A 459 -31.09 -9.43 18.06
CA PRO A 459 -32.35 -9.56 17.32
C PRO A 459 -32.91 -10.98 17.37
N THR A 460 -34.20 -11.15 17.62
CA THR A 460 -34.84 -12.48 17.61
C THR A 460 -34.99 -12.99 16.19
N GLU A 461 -35.11 -12.11 15.20
CA GLU A 461 -35.13 -12.46 13.78
C GLU A 461 -33.73 -12.86 13.28
N VAL A 462 -33.64 -13.98 12.57
CA VAL A 462 -32.36 -14.51 12.07
C VAL A 462 -31.73 -13.58 11.03
N LEU A 463 -32.52 -12.96 10.15
CA LEU A 463 -32.00 -12.10 9.08
C LEU A 463 -31.33 -10.84 9.62
N ASP A 464 -31.81 -10.27 10.73
CA ASP A 464 -31.18 -9.11 11.37
C ASP A 464 -29.82 -9.44 11.97
N ALA A 465 -29.59 -10.69 12.36
CA ALA A 465 -28.28 -11.15 12.82
C ALA A 465 -27.25 -11.21 11.68
N TYR A 466 -27.70 -11.43 10.44
CA TYR A 466 -26.84 -11.45 9.25
C TYR A 466 -26.83 -10.11 8.50
N LEU A 467 -27.87 -9.27 8.60
CA LEU A 467 -28.03 -8.00 7.89
C LEU A 467 -28.43 -6.86 8.84
N PRO A 468 -27.53 -6.43 9.74
CA PRO A 468 -27.83 -5.41 10.74
C PRO A 468 -28.03 -4.00 10.16
N GLN A 469 -27.81 -3.80 8.86
CA GLN A 469 -27.85 -2.47 8.23
C GLN A 469 -29.29 -1.99 7.91
N GLY A 470 -30.29 -2.86 8.06
CA GLY A 470 -31.69 -2.58 7.73
C GLY A 470 -31.96 -2.62 6.22
N GLY A 471 -33.20 -2.87 5.81
CA GLY A 471 -33.53 -2.94 4.39
C GLY A 471 -35.03 -2.88 4.15
N VAL A 472 -35.42 -3.18 2.91
CA VAL A 472 -36.83 -3.33 2.53
C VAL A 472 -37.18 -4.81 2.50
N SER A 473 -38.27 -5.20 3.16
CA SER A 473 -38.83 -6.54 3.08
C SER A 473 -40.27 -6.55 2.59
N LEU A 474 -40.63 -7.64 1.94
CA LEU A 474 -42.00 -8.00 1.57
C LEU A 474 -42.27 -9.40 2.11
N SER A 475 -43.38 -9.58 2.81
CA SER A 475 -43.77 -10.84 3.40
C SER A 475 -45.24 -11.17 3.12
N TYR A 476 -45.52 -12.46 2.99
CA TYR A 476 -46.85 -13.01 2.88
C TYR A 476 -47.02 -14.14 3.90
N HIS A 477 -48.04 -14.04 4.74
CA HIS A 477 -48.38 -15.05 5.73
C HIS A 477 -49.80 -15.58 5.52
N ARG A 478 -49.96 -16.90 5.63
CA ARG A 478 -51.24 -17.59 5.48
C ARG A 478 -51.48 -18.57 6.63
N PRO A 479 -52.56 -18.41 7.41
CA PRO A 479 -52.99 -19.44 8.36
C PRO A 479 -53.60 -20.64 7.61
N VAL A 480 -53.27 -21.85 8.04
CA VAL A 480 -53.79 -23.13 7.55
C VAL A 480 -53.98 -24.07 8.75
N GLY A 481 -55.21 -24.12 9.28
CA GLY A 481 -55.50 -24.83 10.53
C GLY A 481 -54.76 -24.19 11.70
N GLU A 482 -54.03 -25.00 12.48
CA GLU A 482 -53.18 -24.56 13.59
C GLU A 482 -51.83 -23.99 13.14
N PHE A 483 -51.50 -24.11 11.85
CA PHE A 483 -50.23 -23.68 11.29
C PHE A 483 -50.31 -22.30 10.64
N ARG A 484 -49.21 -21.56 10.67
CA ARG A 484 -49.03 -20.31 9.92
C ARG A 484 -47.84 -20.47 8.99
N PHE A 485 -48.10 -20.46 7.69
CA PHE A 485 -47.05 -20.47 6.67
C PHE A 485 -46.69 -19.03 6.32
N GLY A 486 -45.40 -18.75 6.12
CA GLY A 486 -44.94 -17.45 5.66
C GLY A 486 -43.83 -17.56 4.63
N VAL A 487 -43.79 -16.60 3.72
CA VAL A 487 -42.65 -16.38 2.82
C VAL A 487 -42.29 -14.90 2.87
N SER A 488 -41.01 -14.59 3.01
CA SER A 488 -40.50 -13.23 2.99
C SER A 488 -39.32 -13.10 2.04
N ALA A 489 -39.19 -11.92 1.45
CA ALA A 489 -38.04 -11.51 0.68
C ALA A 489 -37.53 -10.18 1.23
N ARG A 490 -36.22 -10.03 1.37
CA ARG A 490 -35.55 -8.83 1.88
C ARG A 490 -34.46 -8.38 0.91
N SER A 491 -34.32 -7.07 0.74
CA SER A 491 -33.24 -6.44 0.01
C SER A 491 -32.64 -5.33 0.85
N ASP A 492 -31.32 -5.28 0.90
CA ASP A 492 -30.52 -4.28 1.61
C ASP A 492 -29.44 -3.74 0.66
N LEU A 493 -29.19 -2.43 0.75
CA LEU A 493 -28.21 -1.68 -0.02
C LEU A 493 -27.46 -0.76 0.95
N SER A 494 -26.14 -0.93 1.05
CA SER A 494 -25.29 -0.12 1.93
C SER A 494 -23.99 0.23 1.22
N GLY A 495 -23.94 1.43 0.60
CA GLY A 495 -22.81 1.84 -0.22
C GLY A 495 -22.68 0.93 -1.44
N ASP A 496 -21.50 0.36 -1.65
CA ASP A 496 -21.22 -0.60 -2.74
C ASP A 496 -21.60 -2.05 -2.39
N ALA A 497 -22.08 -2.30 -1.17
CA ALA A 497 -22.54 -3.63 -0.75
C ALA A 497 -24.05 -3.78 -0.92
N ALA A 498 -24.47 -4.98 -1.29
CA ALA A 498 -25.87 -5.34 -1.48
C ALA A 498 -26.14 -6.72 -0.90
N ALA A 499 -27.31 -6.89 -0.30
CA ALA A 499 -27.75 -8.19 0.19
C ALA A 499 -29.21 -8.47 -0.17
N LYS A 500 -29.49 -9.73 -0.49
CA LYS A 500 -30.83 -10.22 -0.82
C LYS A 500 -31.10 -11.52 -0.08
N ALA A 501 -32.25 -11.61 0.57
CA ALA A 501 -32.65 -12.81 1.27
C ALA A 501 -34.05 -13.27 0.87
N ILE A 502 -34.25 -14.59 0.89
CA ILE A 502 -35.56 -15.22 0.80
C ILE A 502 -35.67 -16.21 1.94
N GLN A 503 -36.80 -16.20 2.61
CA GLN A 503 -37.07 -17.00 3.78
C GLN A 503 -38.47 -17.61 3.70
N ALA A 504 -38.59 -18.86 4.13
CA ALA A 504 -39.85 -19.51 4.44
C ALA A 504 -39.97 -19.69 5.94
N SER A 505 -41.21 -19.59 6.46
CA SER A 505 -41.51 -19.78 7.87
C SER A 505 -42.72 -20.68 8.07
N LEU A 506 -42.69 -21.46 9.15
CA LEU A 506 -43.77 -22.32 9.61
C LEU A 506 -43.95 -22.13 11.12
N GLY A 507 -45.08 -21.56 11.51
CA GLY A 507 -45.42 -21.32 12.92
C GLY A 507 -46.54 -22.23 13.42
N ARG A 508 -46.48 -22.62 14.69
CA ARG A 508 -47.55 -23.31 15.45
C ARG A 508 -47.36 -23.06 16.95
N ASP A 509 -48.43 -22.74 17.67
CA ASP A 509 -48.46 -22.65 19.15
C ASP A 509 -47.28 -21.85 19.76
N GLY A 510 -47.03 -20.65 19.23
CA GLY A 510 -45.93 -19.79 19.70
C GLY A 510 -44.53 -20.20 19.22
N THR A 511 -44.39 -21.34 18.54
CA THR A 511 -43.13 -21.80 17.93
C THR A 511 -43.08 -21.44 16.45
N LEU A 512 -41.94 -20.98 15.97
CA LEU A 512 -41.69 -20.57 14.58
C LEU A 512 -40.39 -21.21 14.07
N LEU A 513 -40.50 -22.01 13.02
CA LEU A 513 -39.37 -22.51 12.24
C LEU A 513 -39.16 -21.62 11.02
N GLU A 514 -37.93 -21.21 10.77
CA GLU A 514 -37.53 -20.36 9.67
C GLU A 514 -36.37 -21.01 8.92
N VAL A 515 -36.44 -21.02 7.60
CA VAL A 515 -35.35 -21.49 6.73
C VAL A 515 -35.17 -20.47 5.62
N GLY A 516 -33.93 -20.08 5.35
CA GLY A 516 -33.68 -19.05 4.35
C GLY A 516 -32.34 -19.16 3.64
N LEU A 517 -32.28 -18.41 2.54
CA LEU A 517 -31.10 -18.18 1.73
C LEU A 517 -30.81 -16.69 1.73
N LEU A 518 -29.56 -16.34 1.99
CA LEU A 518 -29.03 -14.99 1.92
C LEU A 518 -27.89 -14.95 0.90
N LEU A 519 -27.93 -13.96 0.03
CA LEU A 519 -26.91 -13.64 -0.95
C LEU A 519 -26.37 -12.25 -0.66
N GLU A 520 -25.06 -12.16 -0.48
CA GLU A 520 -24.34 -10.93 -0.18
C GLU A 520 -23.34 -10.63 -1.30
N GLN A 521 -23.21 -9.35 -1.64
CA GLN A 521 -22.25 -8.79 -2.58
C GLN A 521 -21.52 -7.64 -1.88
N GLY A 522 -20.19 -7.65 -1.90
CA GLY A 522 -19.35 -6.68 -1.19
C GLY A 522 -19.40 -6.78 0.34
N SER A 523 -20.15 -7.74 0.89
CA SER A 523 -20.28 -7.97 2.32
C SER A 523 -20.21 -9.45 2.70
N LEU A 524 -19.95 -9.69 3.98
CA LEU A 524 -20.07 -10.97 4.66
C LEU A 524 -20.69 -10.72 6.03
N PHE A 525 -21.80 -11.39 6.34
CA PHE A 525 -22.57 -11.17 7.57
C PHE A 525 -22.94 -9.70 7.76
N GLY A 526 -23.31 -9.02 6.66
CA GLY A 526 -23.74 -7.63 6.63
C GLY A 526 -22.63 -6.63 6.94
N THR A 527 -21.38 -7.10 6.97
CA THR A 527 -20.18 -6.29 7.13
C THR A 527 -19.49 -6.16 5.78
N VAL A 528 -19.18 -4.93 5.36
CA VAL A 528 -18.36 -4.70 4.16
C VAL A 528 -17.00 -5.38 4.34
N THR A 529 -16.49 -6.06 3.31
CA THR A 529 -15.29 -6.92 3.43
C THR A 529 -13.98 -6.24 3.07
N GLY A 530 -14.03 -4.95 2.70
CA GLY A 530 -12.87 -4.15 2.28
C GLY A 530 -12.73 -4.03 0.76
N SER A 531 -11.50 -3.88 0.26
CA SER A 531 -11.19 -3.56 -1.14
C SER A 531 -9.87 -4.19 -1.60
N GLY A 532 -9.70 -4.29 -2.93
CA GLY A 532 -8.47 -4.80 -3.54
C GLY A 532 -8.12 -6.24 -3.15
N LEU A 533 -6.83 -6.55 -3.18
CA LEU A 533 -6.29 -7.90 -2.87
C LEU A 533 -6.57 -8.35 -1.44
N LEU A 534 -6.60 -7.39 -0.51
CA LEU A 534 -6.82 -7.63 0.91
C LEU A 534 -8.30 -7.78 1.27
N ARG A 535 -9.23 -7.66 0.31
CA ARG A 535 -10.66 -7.89 0.59
C ARG A 535 -10.90 -9.31 1.10
N PHE A 536 -11.64 -9.46 2.20
CA PHE A 536 -11.93 -10.77 2.79
C PHE A 536 -12.77 -11.69 1.86
N GLY A 537 -13.60 -11.10 0.99
CA GLY A 537 -14.35 -11.79 -0.06
C GLY A 537 -15.22 -10.83 -0.86
N LYS A 538 -15.58 -11.16 -2.12
CA LYS A 538 -16.46 -10.35 -2.97
C LYS A 538 -17.93 -10.42 -2.57
N GLY A 539 -18.28 -11.30 -1.65
CA GLY A 539 -19.64 -11.58 -1.26
C GLY A 539 -19.73 -12.95 -0.59
N ALA A 540 -20.94 -13.36 -0.27
CA ALA A 540 -21.19 -14.63 0.38
C ALA A 540 -22.56 -15.20 0.03
N ARG A 541 -22.70 -16.51 0.18
CA ARG A 541 -23.97 -17.21 0.13
C ARG A 541 -24.17 -17.97 1.43
N THR A 542 -25.25 -17.65 2.13
CA THR A 542 -25.59 -18.23 3.43
C THR A 542 -26.90 -18.98 3.35
N ILE A 543 -26.92 -20.22 3.81
CA ILE A 543 -28.16 -20.96 4.08
C ILE A 543 -28.29 -21.05 5.59
N PHE A 544 -29.44 -20.67 6.13
CA PHE A 544 -29.67 -20.68 7.58
C PHE A 544 -31.00 -21.32 7.94
N THR A 545 -31.06 -21.81 9.17
CA THR A 545 -32.29 -22.30 9.80
C THR A 545 -32.35 -21.75 11.22
N GLN A 546 -33.53 -21.28 11.62
CA GLN A 546 -33.82 -20.81 12.97
C GLN A 546 -35.08 -21.48 13.51
N VAL A 547 -35.06 -21.81 14.79
CA VAL A 547 -36.27 -22.10 15.57
C VAL A 547 -36.38 -21.04 16.65
N SER A 548 -37.56 -20.44 16.79
CA SER A 548 -37.92 -19.59 17.91
C SER A 548 -39.20 -20.08 18.57
N SER A 549 -39.37 -19.81 19.86
CA SER A 549 -40.55 -20.22 20.62
C SER A 549 -40.85 -19.20 21.70
N GLU A 550 -42.13 -18.86 21.84
CA GLU A 550 -42.68 -18.00 22.88
C GLU A 550 -43.63 -18.83 23.76
N ALA A 551 -43.41 -18.80 25.08
CA ALA A 551 -44.20 -19.54 26.04
C ALA A 551 -44.41 -18.75 27.34
N SER A 552 -45.59 -18.88 27.94
CA SER A 552 -45.86 -18.34 29.27
C SER A 552 -45.52 -19.38 30.34
N ILE A 553 -44.67 -19.02 31.31
CA ILE A 553 -44.30 -19.84 32.46
C ILE A 553 -44.74 -19.12 33.74
N GLY A 554 -45.96 -19.42 34.20
CA GLY A 554 -46.58 -18.69 35.30
C GLY A 554 -46.83 -17.23 34.91
N ASN A 555 -46.19 -16.29 35.62
CA ASN A 555 -46.25 -14.85 35.31
C ASN A 555 -45.05 -14.35 34.48
N TRP A 556 -44.22 -15.25 33.97
CA TRP A 556 -43.12 -14.93 33.08
C TRP A 556 -43.48 -15.24 31.63
N LEU A 557 -43.10 -14.34 30.73
CA LEU A 557 -43.05 -14.60 29.31
C LEU A 557 -41.62 -15.02 28.95
N MET A 558 -41.47 -16.21 28.36
CA MET A 558 -40.21 -16.73 27.85
C MET A 558 -40.20 -16.68 26.33
N GLU A 559 -39.13 -16.13 25.78
CA GLU A 559 -38.81 -16.16 24.35
C GLU A 559 -37.46 -16.85 24.19
N ALA A 560 -37.40 -17.92 23.40
CA ALA A 560 -36.16 -18.64 23.13
C ALA A 560 -35.95 -18.75 21.61
N TYR A 561 -34.71 -18.69 21.16
CA TYR A 561 -34.36 -18.93 19.77
C TYR A 561 -32.99 -19.61 19.64
N GLY A 562 -32.82 -20.36 18.57
CA GLY A 562 -31.55 -20.95 18.16
C GLY A 562 -31.47 -20.99 16.65
N SER A 563 -30.34 -20.59 16.08
CA SER A 563 -30.13 -20.67 14.65
C SER A 563 -28.73 -21.14 14.30
N ILE A 564 -28.65 -21.85 13.18
CA ILE A 564 -27.41 -22.30 12.56
C ILE A 564 -27.41 -21.84 11.10
N GLY A 565 -26.22 -21.64 10.54
CA GLY A 565 -26.07 -21.33 9.13
C GLY A 565 -24.75 -21.81 8.55
N THR A 566 -24.75 -22.07 7.25
CA THR A 566 -23.57 -22.43 6.47
C THR A 566 -23.34 -21.37 5.41
N THR A 567 -22.16 -20.77 5.41
CA THR A 567 -21.82 -19.62 4.56
C THR A 567 -20.64 -19.96 3.67
N ARG A 568 -20.78 -19.79 2.36
CA ARG A 568 -19.67 -19.89 1.41
C ARG A 568 -19.29 -18.51 0.93
N ILE A 569 -18.03 -18.14 1.11
CA ILE A 569 -17.48 -16.87 0.63
C ILE A 569 -17.24 -16.98 -0.88
N SER A 570 -17.53 -15.90 -1.61
CA SER A 570 -17.12 -15.74 -3.00
C SER A 570 -15.76 -15.05 -3.04
N LEU A 571 -14.72 -15.78 -3.45
CA LEU A 571 -13.37 -15.23 -3.62
C LEU A 571 -13.19 -14.67 -5.04
N GLY A 572 -12.54 -13.52 -5.14
CA GLY A 572 -12.06 -13.00 -6.43
C GLY A 572 -10.74 -13.66 -6.83
N PRO A 573 -10.40 -13.73 -8.13
CA PRO A 573 -9.08 -14.20 -8.56
C PRO A 573 -7.94 -13.32 -8.02
N GLU A 574 -8.23 -12.06 -7.72
CA GLU A 574 -7.32 -11.11 -7.09
C GLU A 574 -7.32 -11.19 -5.56
N SER A 575 -7.99 -12.14 -4.91
CA SER A 575 -8.01 -12.23 -3.44
C SER A 575 -6.72 -12.88 -2.91
N ILE A 576 -6.17 -12.38 -1.80
CA ILE A 576 -5.07 -13.10 -1.11
C ILE A 576 -5.53 -14.41 -0.49
N PHE A 577 -6.83 -14.55 -0.17
CA PHE A 577 -7.41 -15.86 0.09
C PHE A 577 -7.51 -16.62 -1.24
N THR A 578 -6.71 -17.68 -1.36
CA THR A 578 -6.71 -18.57 -2.53
C THR A 578 -7.66 -19.75 -2.37
N ASP A 579 -8.04 -20.07 -1.13
CA ASP A 579 -9.06 -21.06 -0.81
C ASP A 579 -9.79 -20.68 0.47
N ALA A 580 -11.05 -21.09 0.60
CA ALA A 580 -11.85 -20.92 1.80
C ALA A 580 -12.89 -22.04 1.93
N SER A 581 -12.93 -22.67 3.10
CA SER A 581 -13.98 -23.63 3.44
C SER A 581 -15.31 -22.92 3.78
N ALA A 582 -16.39 -23.69 3.82
CA ALA A 582 -17.67 -23.15 4.26
C ALA A 582 -17.61 -22.81 5.76
N ILE A 583 -18.09 -21.62 6.12
CA ILE A 583 -18.17 -21.15 7.50
C ILE A 583 -19.46 -21.66 8.11
N GLY A 584 -19.34 -22.51 9.13
CA GLY A 584 -20.45 -22.86 10.00
C GLY A 584 -20.67 -21.73 11.00
N THR A 585 -21.90 -21.29 11.19
CA THR A 585 -22.27 -20.19 12.09
C THR A 585 -23.39 -20.61 13.03
N GLY A 586 -23.44 -19.99 14.21
CA GLY A 586 -24.50 -20.25 15.18
C GLY A 586 -24.78 -19.07 16.10
N ARG A 587 -26.01 -19.04 16.62
CA ARG A 587 -26.46 -18.12 17.67
C ARG A 587 -27.61 -18.76 18.44
N PHE A 588 -27.83 -18.28 19.64
CA PHE A 588 -28.99 -18.65 20.44
C PHE A 588 -29.33 -17.53 21.42
N GLY A 589 -30.55 -17.55 21.96
CA GLY A 589 -30.92 -16.67 23.04
C GLY A 589 -32.15 -17.13 23.78
N ILE A 590 -32.25 -16.71 25.04
CA ILE A 590 -33.38 -16.92 25.92
C ILE A 590 -33.63 -15.60 26.64
N ASN A 591 -34.82 -15.04 26.50
CA ASN A 591 -35.30 -13.87 27.20
C ASN A 591 -36.47 -14.25 28.10
N LEU A 592 -36.42 -13.80 29.34
CA LEU A 592 -37.50 -13.92 30.32
C LEU A 592 -37.97 -12.52 30.69
N SER A 593 -39.27 -12.27 30.65
CA SER A 593 -39.84 -10.99 31.05
C SER A 593 -41.06 -11.14 31.94
N ARG A 594 -41.25 -10.22 32.87
CA ARG A 594 -42.45 -10.12 33.69
C ARG A 594 -42.72 -8.68 34.12
N GLU A 595 -43.96 -8.40 34.49
CA GLU A 595 -44.31 -7.18 35.19
C GLU A 595 -43.85 -7.25 36.65
N LEU A 596 -43.16 -6.21 37.13
CA LEU A 596 -42.59 -6.11 38.47
C LEU A 596 -42.48 -4.64 38.89
N LEU A 597 -42.95 -4.28 40.09
CA LEU A 597 -42.86 -2.91 40.64
C LEU A 597 -43.40 -1.82 39.69
N GLY A 598 -44.50 -2.10 38.98
CA GLY A 598 -45.10 -1.15 38.04
C GLY A 598 -44.28 -0.89 36.77
N GLY A 599 -43.29 -1.74 36.47
CA GLY A 599 -42.54 -1.73 35.23
C GLY A 599 -42.25 -3.15 34.73
N ARG A 600 -41.54 -3.26 33.61
CA ARG A 600 -41.16 -4.54 33.01
C ARG A 600 -39.75 -4.91 33.39
N PHE A 601 -39.59 -6.06 34.04
CA PHE A 601 -38.31 -6.66 34.37
C PHE A 601 -37.95 -7.73 33.34
N ARG A 602 -36.69 -7.78 32.92
CA ARG A 602 -36.17 -8.69 31.88
C ARG A 602 -34.84 -9.32 32.28
N ILE A 603 -34.65 -10.59 31.93
CA ILE A 603 -33.37 -11.30 32.00
C ILE A 603 -33.15 -11.96 30.65
N GLY A 604 -31.97 -11.79 30.07
CA GLY A 604 -31.58 -12.38 28.80
C GLY A 604 -30.27 -13.14 28.92
N LEU A 605 -30.18 -14.28 28.25
CA LEU A 605 -28.93 -14.96 27.92
C LEU A 605 -28.89 -15.11 26.40
N SER A 606 -27.87 -14.58 25.73
CA SER A 606 -27.79 -14.64 24.27
C SER A 606 -26.36 -14.80 23.79
N GLN A 607 -26.13 -15.73 22.87
CA GLN A 607 -24.93 -15.81 22.05
C GLN A 607 -25.20 -15.08 20.73
N PRO A 608 -24.51 -13.96 20.44
CA PRO A 608 -24.54 -13.34 19.12
C PRO A 608 -24.03 -14.29 18.03
N LEU A 609 -24.28 -13.95 16.77
CA LEU A 609 -23.78 -14.73 15.63
C LEU A 609 -22.25 -14.88 15.72
N VAL A 610 -21.79 -16.13 15.69
CA VAL A 610 -20.36 -16.47 15.72
C VAL A 610 -20.10 -17.60 14.72
N ALA A 611 -18.94 -17.56 14.08
CA ALA A 611 -18.41 -18.67 13.30
C ALA A 611 -18.02 -19.81 14.24
N LEU A 612 -18.61 -20.98 14.08
CA LEU A 612 -18.31 -22.20 14.83
C LEU A 612 -17.23 -23.04 14.15
N SER A 613 -17.05 -22.86 12.84
CA SER A 613 -16.06 -23.54 12.03
C SER A 613 -15.79 -22.75 10.75
N GLY A 614 -14.71 -23.11 10.06
CA GLY A 614 -14.31 -22.52 8.79
C GLY A 614 -12.87 -22.07 8.83
N SER A 615 -12.23 -22.07 7.67
CA SER A 615 -10.84 -21.65 7.50
C SER A 615 -10.60 -21.16 6.07
N GLY A 616 -9.52 -20.42 5.87
CA GLY A 616 -9.06 -20.00 4.55
C GLY A 616 -7.55 -20.02 4.42
N SER A 617 -7.06 -20.28 3.21
CA SER A 617 -5.65 -20.21 2.87
C SER A 617 -5.31 -18.84 2.32
N VAL A 618 -4.46 -18.09 3.01
CA VAL A 618 -3.90 -16.82 2.53
C VAL A 618 -2.56 -17.09 1.87
N THR A 619 -2.40 -16.69 0.61
CA THR A 619 -1.15 -16.81 -0.13
C THR A 619 -0.64 -15.43 -0.52
N VAL A 620 0.62 -15.15 -0.19
CA VAL A 620 1.29 -13.87 -0.47
C VAL A 620 2.74 -14.11 -0.91
N GLY A 621 3.31 -13.16 -1.64
CA GLY A 621 4.75 -13.14 -1.92
C GLY A 621 5.56 -13.00 -0.63
N SER A 622 6.55 -13.86 -0.43
CA SER A 622 7.33 -13.93 0.82
C SER A 622 8.83 -13.72 0.65
N SER A 623 9.36 -13.94 -0.56
CA SER A 623 10.76 -13.66 -0.88
C SER A 623 10.95 -13.60 -2.39
N TYR A 624 12.00 -12.93 -2.87
CA TYR A 624 12.43 -12.97 -4.26
C TYR A 624 13.65 -13.88 -4.43
N ASP A 625 13.59 -14.81 -5.37
CA ASP A 625 14.70 -15.71 -5.68
C ASP A 625 15.47 -15.19 -6.90
N LEU A 626 16.70 -14.73 -6.66
CA LEU A 626 17.57 -14.18 -7.69
C LEU A 626 17.98 -15.21 -8.75
N ALA A 627 18.11 -16.49 -8.39
CA ALA A 627 18.56 -17.53 -9.33
C ALA A 627 17.47 -17.86 -10.36
N SER A 628 16.22 -17.95 -9.91
CA SER A 628 15.06 -18.17 -10.78
C SER A 628 14.40 -16.88 -11.28
N ARG A 629 14.85 -15.71 -10.79
CA ARG A 629 14.25 -14.38 -11.02
C ARG A 629 12.74 -14.37 -10.79
N SER A 630 12.30 -15.05 -9.73
CA SER A 630 10.87 -15.27 -9.46
C SER A 630 10.50 -14.96 -8.01
N LEU A 631 9.28 -14.48 -7.83
CA LEU A 631 8.68 -14.28 -6.51
C LEU A 631 8.25 -15.63 -5.95
N ARG A 632 8.71 -15.98 -4.75
CA ARG A 632 8.24 -17.12 -3.99
C ARG A 632 7.05 -16.71 -3.13
N HIS A 633 6.13 -17.65 -2.94
CA HIS A 633 4.93 -17.43 -2.15
C HIS A 633 4.92 -18.30 -0.91
N THR A 634 4.20 -17.86 0.09
CA THR A 634 3.90 -18.65 1.29
C THR A 634 2.41 -18.63 1.53
N SER A 635 1.87 -19.81 1.84
CA SER A 635 0.47 -19.98 2.18
C SER A 635 0.32 -20.24 3.68
N ARG A 636 -0.60 -19.53 4.33
CA ARG A 636 -0.93 -19.72 5.74
C ARG A 636 -2.42 -19.99 5.90
N GLN A 637 -2.75 -20.95 6.74
CA GLN A 637 -4.14 -21.24 7.10
C GLN A 637 -4.61 -20.27 8.18
N ILE A 638 -5.77 -19.68 7.96
CA ILE A 638 -6.45 -18.78 8.89
C ILE A 638 -7.68 -19.50 9.39
N ASP A 639 -7.79 -19.69 10.70
CA ASP A 639 -8.99 -20.20 11.33
C ASP A 639 -10.00 -19.05 11.49
N PHE A 640 -11.24 -19.28 11.04
CA PHE A 640 -12.33 -18.32 11.16
C PHE A 640 -13.16 -18.55 12.43
N SER A 641 -12.96 -19.69 13.12
CA SER A 641 -13.75 -20.08 14.28
C SER A 641 -13.60 -19.09 15.43
N GLY A 642 -14.73 -18.71 16.01
CA GLY A 642 -14.83 -17.84 17.17
C GLY A 642 -15.20 -18.61 18.42
N ARG A 643 -14.87 -18.01 19.57
CA ARG A 643 -15.24 -18.55 20.87
C ARG A 643 -16.71 -18.26 21.16
N ILE A 644 -17.44 -19.27 21.64
CA ILE A 644 -18.78 -19.08 22.23
C ILE A 644 -18.61 -18.27 23.51
N SER A 645 -19.16 -17.06 23.51
CA SER A 645 -19.10 -16.04 24.56
C SER A 645 -20.52 -15.48 24.78
N PRO A 646 -21.38 -16.21 25.52
CA PRO A 646 -22.75 -15.78 25.75
C PRO A 646 -22.78 -14.51 26.59
N ARG A 647 -23.67 -13.61 26.20
CA ARG A 647 -23.97 -12.37 26.92
C ARG A 647 -25.14 -12.61 27.87
N ILE A 648 -24.96 -12.20 29.12
CA ILE A 648 -26.06 -12.11 30.09
C ILE A 648 -26.51 -10.66 30.14
N ALA A 649 -27.80 -10.41 30.12
CA ALA A 649 -28.39 -9.10 30.23
C ALA A 649 -29.49 -9.08 31.29
N VAL A 650 -29.57 -8.01 32.07
CA VAL A 650 -30.66 -7.75 33.00
C VAL A 650 -31.18 -6.35 32.73
N GLY A 651 -32.50 -6.23 32.65
CA GLY A 651 -33.17 -5.01 32.26
C GLY A 651 -34.34 -4.69 33.17
N TYR A 652 -34.54 -3.41 33.42
CA TYR A 652 -35.76 -2.89 34.02
C TYR A 652 -36.20 -1.64 33.29
N GLU A 653 -37.48 -1.58 32.92
CA GLU A 653 -38.10 -0.41 32.32
C GLU A 653 -39.38 -0.05 33.05
N ASN A 654 -39.48 1.20 33.49
CA ASN A 654 -40.70 1.78 34.02
C ASN A 654 -41.01 3.07 33.25
N ALA A 655 -42.02 3.03 32.39
CA ALA A 655 -42.39 4.12 31.52
C ALA A 655 -43.81 4.63 31.85
N GLY A 656 -43.88 5.81 32.46
CA GLY A 656 -45.10 6.55 32.70
C GLY A 656 -45.27 7.77 31.77
N PRO A 657 -46.44 8.43 31.79
CA PRO A 657 -46.75 9.53 30.87
C PRO A 657 -45.86 10.78 31.03
N ARG A 658 -45.27 10.99 32.21
CA ARG A 658 -44.40 12.15 32.55
C ARG A 658 -42.95 11.79 32.85
N SER A 659 -42.65 10.52 33.11
CA SER A 659 -41.32 10.04 33.45
C SER A 659 -41.11 8.62 32.94
N SER A 660 -39.96 8.35 32.34
CA SER A 660 -39.56 6.98 31.99
C SER A 660 -38.14 6.71 32.45
N ALA A 661 -37.94 5.63 33.20
CA ALA A 661 -36.64 5.15 33.64
C ALA A 661 -36.34 3.79 33.03
N ARG A 662 -35.14 3.61 32.51
CA ARG A 662 -34.63 2.34 31.98
C ARG A 662 -33.26 2.07 32.58
N LEU A 663 -33.04 0.85 33.02
CA LEU A 663 -31.76 0.36 33.53
C LEU A 663 -31.45 -0.97 32.85
N GLY A 664 -30.19 -1.14 32.45
CA GLY A 664 -29.73 -2.27 31.68
C GLY A 664 -28.31 -2.58 32.08
N ILE A 665 -28.05 -3.84 32.39
CA ILE A 665 -26.72 -4.35 32.70
C ILE A 665 -26.48 -5.49 31.74
N SER A 666 -25.32 -5.52 31.12
CA SER A 666 -24.87 -6.62 30.30
C SER A 666 -23.48 -7.06 30.70
N ILE A 667 -23.30 -8.37 30.78
CA ILE A 667 -22.07 -9.00 31.23
C ILE A 667 -21.67 -10.04 30.20
N ARG A 668 -20.38 -10.08 29.85
CA ARG A 668 -19.74 -11.21 29.18
C ARG A 668 -18.71 -11.81 30.13
N PRO A 669 -19.10 -12.85 30.88
CA PRO A 669 -18.29 -13.37 32.00
C PRO A 669 -16.90 -13.83 31.57
N ASP A 670 -16.76 -14.38 30.37
CA ASP A 670 -15.51 -14.91 29.84
C ASP A 670 -14.53 -13.83 29.38
N ARG A 671 -14.99 -12.58 29.26
CA ARG A 671 -14.19 -11.43 28.80
C ARG A 671 -14.00 -10.35 29.85
N ASN A 672 -14.62 -10.51 31.02
CA ASN A 672 -14.68 -9.47 32.05
C ASN A 672 -15.21 -8.11 31.51
N GLU A 673 -16.04 -8.16 30.46
CA GLU A 673 -16.72 -6.98 29.91
C GLU A 673 -18.04 -6.79 30.66
N HIS A 674 -18.18 -5.61 31.26
CA HIS A 674 -19.39 -5.18 31.95
C HIS A 674 -19.86 -3.89 31.31
N SER A 675 -21.10 -3.88 30.84
CA SER A 675 -21.75 -2.68 30.31
C SER A 675 -22.93 -2.37 31.20
N VAL A 676 -22.99 -1.15 31.72
CA VAL A 676 -24.12 -0.64 32.49
C VAL A 676 -24.65 0.57 31.78
N LEU A 677 -25.97 0.62 31.60
CA LEU A 677 -26.65 1.71 30.95
C LEU A 677 -27.89 2.06 31.75
N ALA A 678 -28.02 3.34 32.08
CA ALA A 678 -29.19 3.89 32.74
C ALA A 678 -29.65 5.09 31.93
N SER A 679 -30.94 5.18 31.66
CA SER A 679 -31.55 6.38 31.09
C SER A 679 -32.77 6.78 31.90
N TRP A 680 -32.91 8.09 32.11
CA TRP A 680 -34.07 8.68 32.76
C TRP A 680 -34.53 9.88 31.95
N ARG A 681 -35.80 9.87 31.56
CA ARG A 681 -36.43 10.94 30.82
C ARG A 681 -37.54 11.54 31.67
N LEU A 682 -37.47 12.85 31.86
CA LEU A 682 -38.48 13.64 32.54
C LEU A 682 -39.11 14.61 31.53
N ARG A 683 -40.45 14.67 31.47
CA ARG A 683 -41.15 15.73 30.73
C ARG A 683 -41.56 16.81 31.72
N LEU A 684 -40.84 17.94 31.67
CA LEU A 684 -41.20 19.16 32.40
C LEU A 684 -42.18 19.98 31.55
N HIS A 685 -43.10 20.65 32.22
CA HIS A 685 -44.12 21.50 31.59
C HIS A 685 -43.55 22.85 31.15
#